data_AF-A0A7J7HXC4-F1
#
_entry.id   AF-A0A7J7HXC4-F1
#
_cell.length_a   1.000
_cell.length_b   1.000
_cell.length_c   1.000
_cell.angle_alpha   90.00
_cell.angle_beta   90.00
_cell.angle_gamma   90.00
#
_symmetry.space_group_name_H-M   'P 1'
#
loop_
_entity.id
_entity.type
_entity.pdbx_description
1 polymer ?
#
loop_
_entity_poly.entity_id
_entity_poly.type
_entity_poly.pdbx_seq_one_letter_code
_entity_poly.pdbx_strand_id
1 'polypeptide(L)'
;MEDDHPSHGVMIFHSDIPFIDQNFYGDEILNFTRELEMLGVVIGFNQSYEFVVDNLKSPAYISALTAKSGLFLLKCLQHLSSSDKIVSAFKGKKFLKTNMGYKAPSESYLSNPQWGCLLEVFNSFPLIDQNFYGTDILLYKNELNQLGVVVDFKDAAKAFFQVFKQQAEKSSINKDNVLSFLACCRKLKATAFKFPDDLKKCIHEVKWLRTCLGDYRVPGDCILFGPEWESISPITLLPFIDDSDNYYGKGIHEYKKELKGMSVVLDFKDGYEFVAAGIYLPTDPSNITLTNVYALLECVRNFLQQKNEPLPDPFLKKVSKEWLKTRAGYRSPEECLLFDSNWSSFLQPEDGPFIDEEFYGSKITSYSKELNAMKVTVDVRTGCSLLGSYLNSHSNFATIVRIYSYLREFNWVQDSGDTRKMWIPNGSDDGEWVKPEECVLYDKDGLFGLQLKVLENYYDSKLLRFFSNALKVKSHPSLDDFCKLWKVWECSGKRLSHRECCAFWKFVVEHWSSKTDKTLAENLLKLPVFSGSDEILLVDKCDVFIADDLQLKDLFEQSSSNPLFVWYPQPSLPSLPRFMLLEIYSKIGVRNISESVLKEVSTMDGDGLEQANPSEILVGKGLVKLILGFLAGFSLKMEEEKRHEAVRSLLDLTVIETNEPITIGYSLSLSSGERLKKEVKPMIRWERESKKLFTVKMDRSGGHRNIIEYATCFSEAISEGLLWEKEDHICELAELIKLGFVLEFNEEAIEFLMKTKNLQLFLEDDSCNRSVWRCNSLLSLSKCSCNRSFAAALAFSARTSTSVLAAVNLTATLAFSVLFGQYMHSQDSISLLSTTFVLTSVKPPLLAT
;
A
#
# COMPACT_ATOMS: atom_id res chain seq x y z
N MET A 1 -25.91 -95.14 47.89
CA MET A 1 -26.43 -96.38 47.28
C MET A 1 -27.92 -96.14 47.09
N GLU A 2 -28.26 -95.43 46.02
CA GLU A 2 -29.61 -95.37 45.47
C GLU A 2 -29.55 -96.18 44.16
N ASP A 3 -30.59 -96.97 43.92
CA ASP A 3 -30.75 -97.87 42.78
C ASP A 3 -30.70 -97.11 41.45
N ASP A 4 -29.52 -97.08 40.84
CA ASP A 4 -29.30 -96.58 39.48
C ASP A 4 -29.41 -97.76 38.48
N HIS A 5 -30.52 -98.48 38.51
CA HIS A 5 -30.89 -99.36 37.41
C HIS A 5 -31.42 -98.48 36.28
N PRO A 6 -30.83 -98.50 35.06
CA PRO A 6 -31.47 -97.91 33.91
C PRO A 6 -32.83 -98.60 33.75
N SER A 7 -33.91 -97.86 33.96
CA SER A 7 -35.26 -98.37 33.70
C SER A 7 -35.26 -99.01 32.31
N HIS A 8 -35.68 -100.28 32.21
CA HIS A 8 -35.64 -101.11 30.99
C HIS A 8 -36.02 -100.35 29.70
N GLY A 9 -36.91 -99.37 29.78
CA GLY A 9 -37.30 -98.51 28.67
C GLY A 9 -36.16 -97.70 28.01
N VAL A 10 -35.08 -97.30 28.70
CA VAL A 10 -34.04 -96.43 28.11
C VAL A 10 -33.14 -97.17 27.11
N MET A 11 -32.87 -98.47 27.34
CA MET A 11 -32.03 -99.28 26.43
C MET A 11 -32.80 -99.75 25.19
N ILE A 12 -34.11 -100.00 25.30
CA ILE A 12 -34.93 -100.62 24.25
C ILE A 12 -35.12 -99.70 23.02
N PHE A 13 -35.15 -98.38 23.20
CA PHE A 13 -35.48 -97.48 22.09
C PHE A 13 -34.34 -97.26 21.07
N HIS A 14 -33.07 -97.46 21.45
CA HIS A 14 -31.93 -97.06 20.61
C HIS A 14 -30.84 -98.14 20.43
N SER A 15 -31.09 -99.36 20.90
CA SER A 15 -30.22 -100.52 20.68
C SER A 15 -31.04 -101.73 20.21
N ASP A 16 -30.44 -102.57 19.36
CA ASP A 16 -30.93 -103.86 18.88
C ASP A 16 -30.42 -104.99 19.80
N ILE A 17 -30.39 -104.73 21.11
CA ILE A 17 -29.99 -105.74 22.10
C ILE A 17 -31.01 -106.88 22.08
N PRO A 18 -30.57 -108.15 21.89
CA PRO A 18 -31.46 -109.30 21.84
C PRO A 18 -31.90 -109.69 23.27
N PHE A 19 -32.85 -108.97 23.84
CA PHE A 19 -33.47 -109.34 25.11
C PHE A 19 -34.22 -110.67 24.96
N ILE A 20 -34.16 -111.50 26.00
CA ILE A 20 -35.00 -112.70 26.09
C ILE A 20 -36.46 -112.27 26.17
N ASP A 21 -37.30 -112.84 25.31
CA ASP A 21 -38.73 -112.51 25.24
C ASP A 21 -39.49 -113.13 26.42
N GLN A 22 -39.58 -112.38 27.52
CA GLN A 22 -40.31 -112.79 28.71
C GLN A 22 -41.81 -113.02 28.44
N ASN A 23 -42.41 -112.38 27.43
CA ASN A 23 -43.81 -112.62 27.08
C ASN A 23 -43.99 -113.98 26.40
N PHE A 24 -42.98 -114.43 25.65
CA PHE A 24 -42.97 -115.75 25.02
C PHE A 24 -42.66 -116.86 26.03
N TYR A 25 -41.66 -116.66 26.89
CA TYR A 25 -41.18 -117.69 27.83
C TYR A 25 -41.90 -117.71 29.19
N GLY A 26 -42.72 -116.70 29.51
CA GLY A 26 -43.39 -116.56 30.80
C GLY A 26 -42.46 -116.06 31.91
N ASP A 27 -43.03 -115.63 33.04
CA ASP A 27 -42.26 -115.16 34.20
C ASP A 27 -41.39 -116.27 34.83
N GLU A 28 -41.67 -117.55 34.53
CA GLU A 28 -40.85 -118.66 35.02
C GLU A 28 -39.41 -118.61 34.51
N ILE A 29 -39.15 -117.98 33.36
CA ILE A 29 -37.79 -117.86 32.79
C ILE A 29 -36.84 -117.13 33.75
N LEU A 30 -37.36 -116.23 34.58
CA LEU A 30 -36.58 -115.50 35.57
C LEU A 30 -36.09 -116.41 36.71
N ASN A 31 -36.75 -117.53 36.97
CA ASN A 31 -36.28 -118.50 37.96
C ASN A 31 -35.00 -119.23 37.52
N PHE A 32 -34.67 -119.19 36.22
CA PHE A 32 -33.47 -119.80 35.63
C PHE A 32 -32.33 -118.80 35.43
N THR A 33 -32.36 -117.66 36.12
CA THR A 33 -31.38 -116.58 35.97
C THR A 33 -29.92 -117.08 36.04
N ARG A 34 -29.63 -118.00 36.97
CA ARG A 34 -28.26 -118.51 37.19
C ARG A 34 -27.82 -119.47 36.09
N GLU A 35 -28.74 -120.30 35.59
CA GLU A 35 -28.52 -121.20 34.47
C GLU A 35 -28.31 -120.42 33.17
N LEU A 36 -29.13 -119.39 32.93
CA LEU A 36 -28.98 -118.50 31.78
C LEU A 36 -27.64 -117.76 31.82
N GLU A 37 -27.21 -117.28 33.00
CA GLU A 37 -25.89 -116.68 33.19
C GLU A 37 -24.76 -117.66 32.83
N MET A 38 -24.86 -118.93 33.25
CA MET A 38 -23.88 -119.98 32.89
C MET A 38 -23.86 -120.30 31.39
N LEU A 39 -24.97 -120.07 30.68
CA LEU A 39 -25.07 -120.23 29.22
C LEU A 39 -24.58 -119.01 28.43
N GLY A 40 -24.06 -117.99 29.12
CA GLY A 40 -23.53 -116.77 28.50
C GLY A 40 -24.58 -115.68 28.26
N VAL A 41 -25.79 -115.82 28.80
CA VAL A 41 -26.78 -114.74 28.81
C VAL A 41 -26.33 -113.69 29.84
N VAL A 42 -26.26 -112.43 29.42
CA VAL A 42 -25.94 -111.33 30.32
C VAL A 42 -27.14 -111.06 31.23
N ILE A 43 -26.96 -111.28 32.54
CA ILE A 43 -27.98 -111.01 33.55
C ILE A 43 -27.72 -109.65 34.22
N GLY A 44 -28.73 -108.79 34.20
CA GLY A 44 -28.61 -107.42 34.71
C GLY A 44 -27.70 -106.54 33.85
N PHE A 45 -27.54 -105.26 34.22
CA PHE A 45 -26.73 -104.34 33.41
C PHE A 45 -25.21 -104.50 33.65
N ASN A 46 -24.78 -104.74 34.90
CA ASN A 46 -23.39 -105.01 35.30
C ASN A 46 -22.30 -104.14 34.61
N GLN A 47 -22.59 -102.88 34.30
CA GLN A 47 -21.67 -101.99 33.55
C GLN A 47 -21.26 -102.53 32.17
N SER A 48 -22.14 -103.29 31.50
CA SER A 48 -21.91 -103.89 30.18
C SER A 48 -22.03 -102.86 29.03
N TYR A 49 -21.30 -101.75 29.13
CA TYR A 49 -21.38 -100.64 28.17
C TYR A 49 -20.91 -101.05 26.76
N GLU A 50 -19.90 -101.92 26.64
CA GLU A 50 -19.42 -102.44 25.34
C GLU A 50 -20.53 -103.20 24.60
N PHE A 51 -21.30 -104.02 25.32
CA PHE A 51 -22.40 -104.81 24.76
C PHE A 51 -23.53 -103.92 24.22
N VAL A 52 -23.82 -102.79 24.88
CA VAL A 52 -24.80 -101.82 24.38
C VAL A 52 -24.31 -101.17 23.08
N VAL A 53 -23.03 -100.80 23.03
CA VAL A 53 -22.44 -100.12 21.86
C VAL A 53 -22.38 -101.01 20.63
N ASP A 54 -22.03 -102.28 20.81
CA ASP A 54 -21.96 -103.25 19.72
C ASP A 54 -23.34 -103.55 19.11
N ASN A 55 -24.42 -103.31 19.86
CA ASN A 55 -25.80 -103.49 19.43
C ASN A 55 -26.54 -102.16 19.21
N LEU A 56 -25.86 -101.03 18.97
CA LEU A 56 -26.54 -99.77 18.66
C LEU A 56 -27.32 -99.84 17.34
N LYS A 57 -28.57 -99.36 17.35
CA LYS A 57 -29.38 -99.23 16.12
C LYS A 57 -28.66 -98.33 15.11
N SER A 58 -28.87 -98.61 13.82
CA SER A 58 -28.27 -97.83 12.73
C SER A 58 -28.43 -96.31 12.94
N PRO A 59 -27.35 -95.50 12.78
CA PRO A 59 -27.37 -94.06 13.02
C PRO A 59 -28.36 -93.24 12.15
N ALA A 60 -29.07 -93.88 11.21
CA ALA A 60 -30.05 -93.24 10.33
C ALA A 60 -31.30 -92.73 11.07
N TYR A 61 -31.67 -93.36 12.20
CA TYR A 61 -32.89 -93.05 12.96
C TYR A 61 -32.67 -92.18 14.21
N ILE A 62 -31.43 -91.74 14.43
CA ILE A 62 -31.04 -91.00 15.63
C ILE A 62 -31.23 -89.51 15.38
N SER A 63 -32.44 -89.04 15.63
CA SER A 63 -32.77 -87.61 15.76
C SER A 63 -33.49 -87.40 17.08
N ALA A 64 -33.13 -86.35 17.82
CA ALA A 64 -33.82 -85.94 19.04
C ALA A 64 -33.85 -86.98 20.17
N LEU A 65 -32.71 -87.30 20.78
CA LEU A 65 -32.66 -88.15 21.97
C LEU A 65 -33.38 -87.50 23.17
N THR A 66 -34.00 -88.33 24.00
CA THR A 66 -34.47 -87.90 25.33
C THR A 66 -33.29 -87.54 26.23
N ALA A 67 -33.51 -86.73 27.27
CA ALA A 67 -32.46 -86.34 28.21
C ALA A 67 -31.75 -87.55 28.83
N LYS A 68 -32.52 -88.54 29.28
CA LYS A 68 -32.01 -89.79 29.88
C LYS A 68 -31.17 -90.59 28.88
N SER A 69 -31.64 -90.74 27.64
CA SER A 69 -30.89 -91.46 26.59
C SER A 69 -29.60 -90.73 26.19
N GLY A 70 -29.63 -89.40 26.12
CA GLY A 70 -28.43 -88.59 25.83
C GLY A 70 -27.39 -88.66 26.94
N LEU A 71 -27.79 -88.58 28.21
CA LEU A 71 -26.87 -88.75 29.35
C LEU A 71 -26.31 -90.17 29.43
N PHE A 72 -27.13 -91.18 29.15
CA PHE A 72 -26.67 -92.57 29.12
C PHE A 72 -25.63 -92.82 28.02
N LEU A 73 -25.79 -92.20 26.85
CA LEU A 73 -24.77 -92.25 25.79
C LEU A 73 -23.42 -91.67 26.26
N LEU A 74 -23.45 -90.54 26.96
CA LEU A 74 -22.25 -89.94 27.53
C LEU A 74 -21.64 -90.81 28.64
N LYS A 75 -22.48 -91.46 29.45
CA LYS A 75 -22.05 -92.47 30.44
C LYS A 75 -21.37 -93.67 29.76
N CYS A 76 -21.87 -94.12 28.61
CA CYS A 76 -21.20 -95.15 27.82
C CYS A 76 -19.81 -94.67 27.37
N LEU A 77 -19.70 -93.46 26.79
CA LEU A 77 -18.42 -92.88 26.36
C LEU A 77 -17.39 -92.80 27.50
N GLN A 78 -17.83 -92.53 28.71
CA GLN A 78 -16.96 -92.44 29.89
C GLN A 78 -16.36 -93.79 30.31
N HIS A 79 -17.09 -94.90 30.13
CA HIS A 79 -16.70 -96.22 30.62
C HIS A 79 -16.07 -97.13 29.57
N LEU A 80 -16.11 -96.76 28.29
CA LEU A 80 -15.54 -97.57 27.20
C LEU A 80 -14.04 -97.38 27.06
N SER A 81 -13.36 -98.47 26.74
CA SER A 81 -11.92 -98.50 26.44
C SER A 81 -11.59 -97.92 25.05
N SER A 82 -12.54 -97.96 24.09
CA SER A 82 -12.49 -97.26 22.80
C SER A 82 -13.80 -96.55 22.49
N SER A 83 -13.74 -95.25 22.20
CA SER A 83 -14.91 -94.42 21.89
C SER A 83 -15.16 -94.22 20.39
N ASP A 84 -14.33 -94.79 19.50
CA ASP A 84 -14.35 -94.52 18.06
C ASP A 84 -15.69 -94.89 17.39
N LYS A 85 -16.28 -96.01 17.79
CA LYS A 85 -17.59 -96.46 17.27
C LYS A 85 -18.71 -95.47 17.62
N ILE A 86 -18.76 -95.00 18.86
CA ILE A 86 -19.78 -94.01 19.27
C ILE A 86 -19.51 -92.66 18.62
N VAL A 87 -18.27 -92.17 18.68
CA VAL A 87 -17.94 -90.84 18.15
C VAL A 87 -18.24 -90.78 16.66
N SER A 88 -17.86 -91.79 15.87
CA SER A 88 -18.18 -91.84 14.44
C SER A 88 -19.69 -91.92 14.16
N ALA A 89 -20.45 -92.65 14.98
CA ALA A 89 -21.90 -92.77 14.81
C ALA A 89 -22.67 -91.47 15.15
N PHE A 90 -22.23 -90.71 16.15
CA PHE A 90 -23.01 -89.60 16.73
C PHE A 90 -22.46 -88.20 16.44
N LYS A 91 -21.18 -88.04 16.10
CA LYS A 91 -20.53 -86.72 15.89
C LYS A 91 -21.23 -85.84 14.86
N GLY A 92 -21.79 -86.44 13.81
CA GLY A 92 -22.52 -85.70 12.76
C GLY A 92 -24.04 -85.65 12.94
N LYS A 93 -24.60 -86.20 14.02
CA LYS A 93 -26.05 -86.38 14.19
C LYS A 93 -26.66 -85.29 15.06
N LYS A 94 -27.83 -84.79 14.66
CA LYS A 94 -28.57 -83.74 15.38
C LYS A 94 -29.35 -84.33 16.56
N PHE A 95 -28.64 -84.76 17.60
CA PHE A 95 -29.25 -85.40 18.76
C PHE A 95 -29.14 -84.59 20.05
N LEU A 96 -28.24 -83.61 20.13
CA LEU A 96 -28.07 -82.78 21.33
C LEU A 96 -29.12 -81.66 21.36
N LYS A 97 -29.89 -81.59 22.45
CA LYS A 97 -30.86 -80.52 22.69
C LYS A 97 -30.12 -79.25 23.11
N THR A 98 -30.37 -78.17 22.40
CA THR A 98 -29.84 -76.83 22.67
C THR A 98 -30.97 -75.82 22.78
N ASN A 99 -30.64 -74.60 23.22
CA ASN A 99 -31.53 -73.44 23.15
C ASN A 99 -32.01 -73.11 21.70
N MET A 100 -31.38 -73.69 20.67
CA MET A 100 -31.73 -73.55 19.25
C MET A 100 -32.23 -74.86 18.62
N GLY A 101 -32.88 -75.71 19.42
CA GLY A 101 -33.38 -77.01 18.97
C GLY A 101 -32.32 -78.10 19.00
N TYR A 102 -32.52 -79.18 18.23
CA TYR A 102 -31.57 -80.30 18.19
C TYR A 102 -30.44 -80.03 17.19
N LYS A 103 -29.19 -80.10 17.65
CA LYS A 103 -27.99 -79.77 16.89
C LYS A 103 -26.96 -80.89 16.94
N ALA A 104 -26.04 -80.87 15.98
CA ALA A 104 -24.91 -81.80 16.00
C ALA A 104 -23.90 -81.38 17.09
N PRO A 105 -23.16 -82.33 17.68
CA PRO A 105 -22.08 -82.02 18.61
C PRO A 105 -21.13 -80.91 18.15
N SER A 106 -20.66 -80.97 16.90
CA SER A 106 -19.76 -79.97 16.31
C SER A 106 -20.35 -78.56 16.17
N GLU A 107 -21.68 -78.42 16.27
CA GLU A 107 -22.40 -77.14 16.21
C GLU A 107 -22.82 -76.65 17.61
N SER A 108 -22.57 -77.45 18.65
CA SER A 108 -23.10 -77.22 20.00
C SER A 108 -22.00 -76.72 20.94
N TYR A 109 -22.42 -75.93 21.93
CA TYR A 109 -21.53 -75.30 22.90
C TYR A 109 -21.99 -75.65 24.32
N LEU A 110 -21.05 -75.99 25.19
CA LEU A 110 -21.32 -76.16 26.61
C LEU A 110 -21.14 -74.82 27.32
N SER A 111 -22.21 -74.29 27.93
CA SER A 111 -22.12 -73.04 28.70
C SER A 111 -21.30 -73.26 29.97
N ASN A 112 -20.32 -72.38 30.20
CA ASN A 112 -19.49 -72.37 31.40
C ASN A 112 -19.80 -71.12 32.25
N PRO A 113 -20.00 -71.22 33.57
CA PRO A 113 -20.32 -70.05 34.40
C PRO A 113 -19.29 -68.92 34.36
N GLN A 114 -18.02 -69.20 34.07
CA GLN A 114 -16.94 -68.21 34.08
C GLN A 114 -16.84 -67.42 32.77
N TRP A 115 -16.98 -68.08 31.62
CA TRP A 115 -16.77 -67.46 30.29
C TRP A 115 -17.92 -67.64 29.30
N GLY A 116 -18.96 -68.39 29.66
CA GLY A 116 -20.15 -68.65 28.83
C GLY A 116 -20.91 -67.39 28.43
N CYS A 117 -20.75 -66.29 29.19
CA CYS A 117 -21.29 -64.97 28.83
C CYS A 117 -20.90 -64.53 27.42
N LEU A 118 -19.76 -65.00 26.90
CA LEU A 118 -19.28 -64.63 25.57
C LEU A 118 -20.19 -65.19 24.47
N LEU A 119 -20.72 -66.39 24.69
CA LEU A 119 -21.62 -67.08 23.77
C LEU A 119 -23.06 -66.56 23.90
N GLU A 120 -23.38 -65.87 24.99
CA GLU A 120 -24.70 -65.25 25.23
C GLU A 120 -24.84 -63.88 24.56
N VAL A 121 -23.74 -63.25 24.15
CA VAL A 121 -23.74 -61.95 23.44
C VAL A 121 -24.54 -61.99 22.16
N PHE A 122 -24.50 -63.12 21.44
CA PHE A 122 -25.23 -63.30 20.19
C PHE A 122 -26.13 -64.53 20.29
N ASN A 123 -27.35 -64.40 19.82
CA ASN A 123 -28.27 -65.52 19.60
C ASN A 123 -27.87 -66.36 18.36
N SER A 124 -26.58 -66.67 18.20
CA SER A 124 -26.01 -67.47 17.11
C SER A 124 -25.31 -68.75 17.59
N PHE A 125 -25.16 -68.94 18.90
CA PHE A 125 -24.49 -70.11 19.49
C PHE A 125 -25.53 -71.09 20.07
N PRO A 126 -25.61 -72.33 19.56
CA PRO A 126 -26.45 -73.37 20.15
C PRO A 126 -25.87 -73.88 21.47
N LEU A 127 -26.35 -73.32 22.58
CA LEU A 127 -25.95 -73.71 23.92
C LEU A 127 -26.74 -74.95 24.37
N ILE A 128 -26.03 -75.96 24.88
CA ILE A 128 -26.64 -77.17 25.43
C ILE A 128 -27.67 -76.78 26.50
N ASP A 129 -28.88 -77.33 26.38
CA ASP A 129 -30.01 -77.00 27.24
C ASP A 129 -29.89 -77.73 28.58
N GLN A 130 -29.36 -77.03 29.59
CA GLN A 130 -29.21 -77.56 30.94
C GLN A 130 -30.57 -77.79 31.64
N ASN A 131 -31.65 -77.11 31.22
CA ASN A 131 -32.98 -77.39 31.77
C ASN A 131 -33.52 -78.72 31.26
N PHE A 132 -33.12 -79.12 30.04
CA PHE A 132 -33.46 -80.40 29.46
C PHE A 132 -32.62 -81.55 30.04
N TYR A 133 -31.30 -81.38 30.12
CA TYR A 133 -30.39 -82.44 30.57
C TYR A 133 -30.12 -82.47 32.09
N GLY A 134 -30.50 -81.43 32.84
CA GLY A 134 -30.09 -81.26 34.22
C GLY A 134 -28.60 -80.88 34.37
N THR A 135 -28.15 -80.74 35.62
CA THR A 135 -26.75 -80.38 35.94
C THR A 135 -25.75 -81.49 35.62
N ASP A 136 -26.22 -82.74 35.49
CA ASP A 136 -25.40 -83.93 35.24
C ASP A 136 -24.63 -83.85 33.93
N ILE A 137 -25.15 -83.10 32.95
CA ILE A 137 -24.48 -82.90 31.65
C ILE A 137 -23.08 -82.28 31.78
N LEU A 138 -22.85 -81.51 32.85
CA LEU A 138 -21.57 -80.87 33.15
C LEU A 138 -20.50 -81.87 33.59
N LEU A 139 -20.89 -83.04 34.11
CA LEU A 139 -19.98 -84.11 34.50
C LEU A 139 -19.31 -84.76 33.29
N TYR A 140 -19.94 -84.67 32.12
CA TYR A 140 -19.50 -85.32 30.87
C TYR A 140 -18.73 -84.38 29.93
N LYS A 141 -18.02 -83.38 30.48
CA LYS A 141 -17.30 -82.37 29.68
C LYS A 141 -16.32 -83.01 28.68
N ASN A 142 -15.57 -84.02 29.12
CA ASN A 142 -14.54 -84.66 28.28
C ASN A 142 -15.18 -85.46 27.14
N GLU A 143 -16.25 -86.16 27.42
CA GLU A 143 -17.03 -86.99 26.50
C GLU A 143 -17.74 -86.11 25.47
N LEU A 144 -18.30 -84.98 25.90
CA LEU A 144 -18.84 -83.95 25.01
C LEU A 144 -17.76 -83.39 24.07
N ASN A 145 -16.56 -83.13 24.59
CA ASN A 145 -15.42 -82.68 23.77
C ASN A 145 -15.01 -83.75 22.72
N GLN A 146 -14.96 -85.04 23.10
CA GLN A 146 -14.67 -86.14 22.18
C GLN A 146 -15.68 -86.21 21.02
N LEU A 147 -16.96 -85.94 21.32
CA LEU A 147 -18.02 -85.86 20.31
C LEU A 147 -17.90 -84.60 19.42
N GLY A 148 -17.13 -83.60 19.82
CA GLY A 148 -16.88 -82.36 19.07
C GLY A 148 -17.64 -81.14 19.58
N VAL A 149 -18.28 -81.21 20.76
CA VAL A 149 -18.89 -80.05 21.41
C VAL A 149 -17.80 -79.07 21.83
N VAL A 150 -18.03 -77.78 21.61
CA VAL A 150 -17.12 -76.73 22.08
C VAL A 150 -17.29 -76.54 23.58
N VAL A 151 -16.32 -77.03 24.35
CA VAL A 151 -16.35 -77.01 25.83
C VAL A 151 -15.28 -76.12 26.47
N ASP A 152 -14.36 -75.58 25.68
CA ASP A 152 -13.23 -74.78 26.15
C ASP A 152 -13.25 -73.35 25.60
N PHE A 153 -12.74 -72.42 26.41
CA PHE A 153 -12.78 -70.98 26.10
C PHE A 153 -12.06 -70.62 24.80
N LYS A 154 -10.94 -71.28 24.48
CA LYS A 154 -10.14 -70.97 23.29
C LYS A 154 -10.94 -71.17 22.00
N ASP A 155 -11.63 -72.29 21.89
CA ASP A 155 -12.44 -72.63 20.72
C ASP A 155 -13.74 -71.82 20.68
N ALA A 156 -14.35 -71.58 21.85
CA ALA A 156 -15.50 -70.68 21.98
C ALA A 156 -15.14 -69.24 21.54
N ALA A 157 -13.99 -68.72 21.94
CA ALA A 157 -13.53 -67.38 21.55
C ALA A 157 -13.19 -67.30 20.05
N LYS A 158 -12.67 -68.38 19.45
CA LYS A 158 -12.45 -68.45 18.00
C LYS A 158 -13.75 -68.45 17.22
N ALA A 159 -14.77 -69.17 17.68
CA ALA A 159 -16.10 -69.14 17.09
C ALA A 159 -16.76 -67.76 17.27
N PHE A 160 -16.65 -67.17 18.47
CA PHE A 160 -17.10 -65.81 18.75
C PHE A 160 -16.48 -64.78 17.82
N PHE A 161 -15.17 -64.85 17.60
CA PHE A 161 -14.47 -63.96 16.66
C PHE A 161 -15.10 -63.96 15.26
N GLN A 162 -15.41 -65.13 14.70
CA GLN A 162 -16.02 -65.23 13.37
C GLN A 162 -17.41 -64.60 13.33
N VAL A 163 -18.24 -64.89 14.33
CA VAL A 163 -19.59 -64.31 14.44
C VAL A 163 -19.51 -62.81 14.66
N PHE A 164 -18.69 -62.34 15.60
CA PHE A 164 -18.54 -60.91 15.89
C PHE A 164 -18.13 -60.12 14.66
N LYS A 165 -17.12 -60.61 13.91
CA LYS A 165 -16.67 -59.99 12.66
C LYS A 165 -17.80 -59.93 11.63
N GLN A 166 -18.51 -61.04 11.41
CA GLN A 166 -19.63 -61.09 10.48
C GLN A 166 -20.78 -60.15 10.88
N GLN A 167 -21.09 -60.04 12.17
CA GLN A 167 -22.13 -59.16 12.68
C GLN A 167 -21.73 -57.68 12.55
N ALA A 168 -20.45 -57.35 12.76
CA ALA A 168 -19.92 -56.00 12.56
C ALA A 168 -19.98 -55.60 11.07
N GLU A 169 -19.57 -56.47 10.16
CA GLU A 169 -19.62 -56.23 8.70
C GLU A 169 -21.06 -55.96 8.20
N LYS A 170 -22.05 -56.61 8.81
CA LYS A 170 -23.48 -56.41 8.52
C LYS A 170 -24.12 -55.27 9.31
N SER A 171 -23.35 -54.54 10.13
CA SER A 171 -23.86 -53.51 11.06
C SER A 171 -25.04 -54.00 11.92
N SER A 172 -25.00 -55.28 12.32
CA SER A 172 -26.08 -56.00 13.01
C SER A 172 -25.84 -56.14 14.52
N ILE A 173 -24.77 -55.51 15.04
CA ILE A 173 -24.48 -55.45 16.48
C ILE A 173 -25.36 -54.36 17.11
N ASN A 174 -26.47 -54.78 17.72
CA ASN A 174 -27.44 -53.89 18.35
C ASN A 174 -27.03 -53.50 19.79
N LYS A 175 -27.89 -52.73 20.47
CA LYS A 175 -27.74 -52.31 21.86
C LYS A 175 -27.43 -53.47 22.82
N ASP A 176 -28.28 -54.49 22.81
CA ASP A 176 -28.21 -55.62 23.77
C ASP A 176 -26.92 -56.41 23.58
N ASN A 177 -26.49 -56.59 22.32
CA ASN A 177 -25.23 -57.26 21.99
C ASN A 177 -24.04 -56.47 22.56
N VAL A 178 -24.02 -55.14 22.39
CA VAL A 178 -22.94 -54.28 22.94
C VAL A 178 -22.91 -54.33 24.46
N LEU A 179 -24.05 -54.12 25.12
CA LEU A 179 -24.11 -54.12 26.59
C LEU A 179 -23.75 -55.50 27.16
N SER A 180 -24.23 -56.59 26.55
CA SER A 180 -23.88 -57.97 26.94
C SER A 180 -22.40 -58.24 26.73
N PHE A 181 -21.81 -57.77 25.63
CA PHE A 181 -20.38 -57.92 25.38
C PHE A 181 -19.53 -57.17 26.39
N LEU A 182 -19.87 -55.92 26.72
CA LEU A 182 -19.18 -55.13 27.74
C LEU A 182 -19.32 -55.76 29.14
N ALA A 183 -20.52 -56.25 29.49
CA ALA A 183 -20.75 -57.02 30.72
C ALA A 183 -19.88 -58.28 30.77
N CYS A 184 -19.77 -59.00 29.66
CA CYS A 184 -18.91 -60.17 29.58
C CYS A 184 -17.42 -59.80 29.70
N CYS A 185 -16.98 -58.71 29.08
CA CYS A 185 -15.61 -58.21 29.23
C CYS A 185 -15.28 -57.88 30.69
N ARG A 186 -16.21 -57.26 31.43
CA ARG A 186 -16.08 -57.01 32.86
C ARG A 186 -15.92 -58.31 33.66
N LYS A 187 -16.78 -59.29 33.38
CA LYS A 187 -16.76 -60.60 34.04
C LYS A 187 -15.44 -61.34 33.77
N LEU A 188 -15.00 -61.37 32.51
CA LEU A 188 -13.76 -62.03 32.11
C LEU A 188 -12.51 -61.38 32.71
N LYS A 189 -12.49 -60.05 32.89
CA LYS A 189 -11.39 -59.35 33.58
C LYS A 189 -11.17 -59.83 35.03
N ALA A 190 -12.20 -60.38 35.69
CA ALA A 190 -12.08 -60.96 37.03
C ALA A 190 -11.60 -62.42 37.04
N THR A 191 -11.27 -62.99 35.88
CA THR A 191 -10.87 -64.39 35.71
C THR A 191 -9.49 -64.51 35.06
N ALA A 192 -8.96 -65.74 34.96
CA ALA A 192 -7.71 -66.02 34.25
C ALA A 192 -7.85 -66.04 32.71
N PHE A 193 -9.08 -66.00 32.17
CA PHE A 193 -9.31 -66.10 30.73
C PHE A 193 -8.96 -64.80 30.01
N LYS A 194 -8.14 -64.91 28.96
CA LYS A 194 -7.73 -63.78 28.12
C LYS A 194 -8.14 -64.03 26.68
N PHE A 195 -8.73 -63.01 26.05
CA PHE A 195 -9.06 -63.11 24.63
C PHE A 195 -7.81 -63.46 23.80
N PRO A 196 -7.96 -64.34 22.79
CA PRO A 196 -6.93 -64.54 21.76
C PRO A 196 -6.58 -63.21 21.09
N ASP A 197 -5.33 -63.06 20.65
CA ASP A 197 -4.85 -61.79 20.10
C ASP A 197 -5.60 -61.40 18.81
N ASP A 198 -5.98 -62.38 18.00
CA ASP A 198 -6.80 -62.22 16.79
C ASP A 198 -8.15 -61.57 17.12
N LEU A 199 -8.79 -61.99 18.22
CA LEU A 199 -10.06 -61.45 18.68
C LEU A 199 -9.88 -60.04 19.25
N LYS A 200 -8.83 -59.80 20.05
CA LYS A 200 -8.52 -58.45 20.54
C LYS A 200 -8.35 -57.48 19.37
N LYS A 201 -7.51 -57.85 18.39
CA LYS A 201 -7.27 -57.07 17.18
C LYS A 201 -8.57 -56.80 16.43
N CYS A 202 -9.42 -57.82 16.26
CA CYS A 202 -10.74 -57.67 15.65
C CYS A 202 -11.59 -56.60 16.34
N ILE A 203 -11.70 -56.64 17.68
CA ILE A 203 -12.51 -55.70 18.46
C ILE A 203 -12.05 -54.25 18.26
N HIS A 204 -10.74 -54.03 18.09
CA HIS A 204 -10.19 -52.69 17.88
C HIS A 204 -10.24 -52.22 16.41
N GLU A 205 -10.34 -53.13 15.44
CA GLU A 205 -10.25 -52.80 14.00
C GLU A 205 -11.59 -52.81 13.26
N VAL A 206 -12.60 -53.51 13.77
CA VAL A 206 -13.93 -53.55 13.14
C VAL A 206 -14.84 -52.45 13.68
N LYS A 207 -15.74 -51.97 12.82
CA LYS A 207 -16.70 -50.92 13.18
C LYS A 207 -17.94 -51.54 13.84
N TRP A 208 -18.10 -51.34 15.14
CA TRP A 208 -19.20 -51.95 15.89
C TRP A 208 -19.84 -51.06 16.95
N LEU A 209 -19.22 -49.92 17.30
CA LEU A 209 -19.82 -48.92 18.18
C LEU A 209 -20.52 -47.86 17.35
N ARG A 210 -21.81 -47.63 17.62
CA ARG A 210 -22.58 -46.56 16.98
C ARG A 210 -22.30 -45.22 17.64
N THR A 211 -22.20 -44.18 16.82
CA THR A 211 -22.05 -42.80 17.27
C THR A 211 -23.31 -41.97 17.04
N CYS A 212 -23.43 -40.84 17.73
CA CYS A 212 -24.47 -39.83 17.52
C CYS A 212 -24.46 -39.24 16.10
N LEU A 213 -23.40 -39.44 15.31
CA LEU A 213 -23.34 -39.07 13.90
C LEU A 213 -24.08 -40.05 12.98
N GLY A 214 -24.66 -41.13 13.55
CA GLY A 214 -25.45 -42.13 12.83
C GLY A 214 -24.61 -43.22 12.14
N ASP A 215 -23.29 -43.21 12.33
CA ASP A 215 -22.36 -44.20 11.79
C ASP A 215 -21.88 -45.21 12.85
N TYR A 216 -21.37 -46.34 12.39
CA TYR A 216 -20.61 -47.28 13.22
C TYR A 216 -19.12 -47.02 13.03
N ARG A 217 -18.37 -47.00 14.13
CA ARG A 217 -16.92 -46.75 14.16
C ARG A 217 -16.19 -47.81 14.96
N VAL A 218 -14.88 -47.85 14.74
CA VAL A 218 -13.96 -48.61 15.59
C VAL A 218 -13.89 -47.92 16.95
N PRO A 219 -13.65 -48.65 18.05
CA PRO A 219 -13.61 -48.03 19.38
C PRO A 219 -12.60 -46.88 19.52
N GLY A 220 -11.45 -46.98 18.85
CA GLY A 220 -10.43 -45.92 18.81
C GLY A 220 -10.91 -44.61 18.18
N ASP A 221 -11.97 -44.63 17.37
CA ASP A 221 -12.57 -43.48 16.69
C ASP A 221 -13.86 -43.00 17.37
N CYS A 222 -14.09 -43.41 18.62
CA CYS A 222 -15.26 -43.08 19.42
C CYS A 222 -14.90 -42.27 20.66
N ILE A 223 -15.80 -41.38 21.05
CA ILE A 223 -15.70 -40.60 22.29
C ILE A 223 -16.87 -40.99 23.20
N LEU A 224 -16.63 -41.30 24.46
CA LEU A 224 -17.72 -41.41 25.42
C LEU A 224 -18.04 -40.00 25.94
N PHE A 225 -19.26 -39.51 25.70
CA PHE A 225 -19.67 -38.18 26.11
C PHE A 225 -19.54 -37.99 27.64
N GLY A 226 -19.17 -36.80 28.08
CA GLY A 226 -19.06 -36.46 29.50
C GLY A 226 -19.16 -34.96 29.71
N PRO A 227 -19.31 -34.49 30.97
CA PRO A 227 -19.52 -33.07 31.26
C PRO A 227 -18.44 -32.14 30.69
N GLU A 228 -17.19 -32.61 30.61
CA GLU A 228 -16.06 -31.85 30.03
C GLU A 228 -16.25 -31.52 28.54
N TRP A 229 -17.09 -32.29 27.83
CA TRP A 229 -17.36 -32.14 26.40
C TRP A 229 -18.53 -31.20 26.11
N GLU A 230 -19.35 -30.85 27.11
CA GLU A 230 -20.53 -30.00 26.94
C GLU A 230 -20.19 -28.63 26.36
N SER A 231 -19.04 -28.07 26.75
CA SER A 231 -18.61 -26.76 26.27
C SER A 231 -18.04 -26.80 24.85
N ILE A 232 -17.52 -27.93 24.36
CA ILE A 232 -16.99 -27.99 22.98
C ILE A 232 -18.03 -28.48 21.97
N SER A 233 -19.01 -29.26 22.40
CA SER A 233 -19.96 -29.93 21.53
C SER A 233 -20.77 -28.99 20.61
N PRO A 234 -21.17 -27.76 21.01
CA PRO A 234 -21.95 -26.88 20.13
C PRO A 234 -21.15 -26.36 18.92
N ILE A 235 -19.82 -26.40 18.99
CA ILE A 235 -18.91 -25.90 17.95
C ILE A 235 -18.11 -27.01 17.27
N THR A 236 -18.50 -28.27 17.47
CA THR A 236 -17.83 -29.45 16.91
C THR A 236 -18.82 -30.53 16.47
N LEU A 237 -18.39 -31.37 15.54
CA LEU A 237 -19.06 -32.60 15.12
C LEU A 237 -18.19 -33.78 15.54
N LEU A 238 -18.39 -34.26 16.76
CA LEU A 238 -17.58 -35.31 17.38
C LEU A 238 -18.29 -36.67 17.36
N PRO A 239 -17.56 -37.78 17.20
CA PRO A 239 -18.12 -39.13 17.17
C PRO A 239 -18.43 -39.65 18.58
N PHE A 240 -19.33 -38.97 19.28
CA PHE A 240 -19.79 -39.43 20.58
C PHE A 240 -20.54 -40.75 20.45
N ILE A 241 -20.27 -41.73 21.31
CA ILE A 241 -21.06 -42.96 21.43
C ILE A 241 -22.53 -42.57 21.67
N ASP A 242 -23.45 -43.19 20.93
CA ASP A 242 -24.88 -42.88 20.98
C ASP A 242 -25.51 -43.34 22.31
N ASP A 243 -25.34 -42.51 23.33
CA ASP A 243 -25.83 -42.71 24.69
C ASP A 243 -27.27 -42.21 24.89
N SER A 244 -27.97 -41.90 23.79
CA SER A 244 -29.39 -41.54 23.81
C SER A 244 -30.26 -42.74 24.21
N ASP A 245 -31.42 -42.47 24.80
CA ASP A 245 -32.33 -43.53 25.22
C ASP A 245 -32.85 -44.37 24.04
N ASN A 246 -32.82 -43.81 22.83
CA ASN A 246 -33.17 -44.48 21.58
C ASN A 246 -32.13 -45.52 21.13
N TYR A 247 -30.91 -45.46 21.66
CA TYR A 247 -29.85 -46.43 21.35
C TYR A 247 -29.22 -47.01 22.61
N TYR A 248 -27.96 -46.72 22.96
CA TYR A 248 -27.33 -47.40 24.09
C TYR A 248 -27.89 -46.98 25.46
N GLY A 249 -28.46 -45.78 25.56
CA GLY A 249 -28.95 -45.19 26.81
C GLY A 249 -27.83 -44.94 27.82
N LYS A 250 -28.18 -44.36 28.97
CA LYS A 250 -27.18 -43.98 29.99
C LYS A 250 -26.46 -45.16 30.65
N GLY A 251 -26.95 -46.40 30.50
CA GLY A 251 -26.28 -47.61 30.99
C GLY A 251 -24.89 -47.85 30.37
N ILE A 252 -24.61 -47.29 29.19
CA ILE A 252 -23.27 -47.41 28.57
C ILE A 252 -22.17 -46.77 29.42
N HIS A 253 -22.51 -45.76 30.24
CA HIS A 253 -21.58 -45.07 31.14
C HIS A 253 -21.11 -45.92 32.30
N GLU A 254 -21.79 -47.02 32.61
CA GLU A 254 -21.32 -47.97 33.61
C GLU A 254 -20.04 -48.67 33.15
N TYR A 255 -19.79 -48.75 31.83
CA TYR A 255 -18.70 -49.53 31.21
C TYR A 255 -17.46 -48.70 30.83
N LYS A 256 -17.21 -47.58 31.50
CA LYS A 256 -16.07 -46.69 31.24
C LYS A 256 -14.72 -47.41 31.21
N LYS A 257 -14.47 -48.34 32.15
CA LYS A 257 -13.19 -49.08 32.23
C LYS A 257 -13.00 -50.06 31.08
N GLU A 258 -14.08 -50.64 30.60
CA GLU A 258 -14.09 -51.56 29.46
C GLU A 258 -13.85 -50.78 28.16
N LEU A 259 -14.61 -49.70 27.95
CA LEU A 259 -14.48 -48.81 26.79
C LEU A 259 -13.09 -48.17 26.70
N LYS A 260 -12.56 -47.64 27.81
CA LYS A 260 -11.18 -47.10 27.85
C LYS A 260 -10.14 -48.16 27.52
N GLY A 261 -10.35 -49.42 27.96
CA GLY A 261 -9.50 -50.55 27.59
C GLY A 261 -9.56 -50.93 26.10
N MET A 262 -10.62 -50.50 25.41
CA MET A 262 -10.79 -50.66 23.96
C MET A 262 -10.30 -49.45 23.15
N SER A 263 -9.65 -48.47 23.81
CA SER A 263 -9.17 -47.21 23.22
C SER A 263 -10.24 -46.17 22.91
N VAL A 264 -11.46 -46.30 23.46
CA VAL A 264 -12.43 -45.18 23.42
C VAL A 264 -11.87 -44.00 24.20
N VAL A 265 -12.02 -42.79 23.65
CA VAL A 265 -11.61 -41.56 24.34
C VAL A 265 -12.66 -41.17 25.38
N LEU A 266 -12.22 -40.97 26.62
CA LEU A 266 -13.09 -40.56 27.73
C LEU A 266 -12.76 -39.14 28.20
N ASP A 267 -11.46 -38.86 28.34
CA ASP A 267 -10.95 -37.63 28.95
C ASP A 267 -10.78 -36.54 27.87
N PHE A 268 -11.23 -35.31 28.12
CA PHE A 268 -11.19 -34.23 27.11
C PHE A 268 -9.77 -33.92 26.62
N LYS A 269 -8.78 -34.03 27.51
CA LYS A 269 -7.35 -33.81 27.21
C LYS A 269 -6.78 -34.77 26.15
N ASP A 270 -7.41 -35.93 25.95
CA ASP A 270 -6.99 -36.92 24.96
C ASP A 270 -7.79 -36.78 23.65
N GLY A 271 -8.70 -35.80 23.61
CA GLY A 271 -9.67 -35.55 22.54
C GLY A 271 -9.25 -34.57 21.46
N TYR A 272 -8.07 -33.98 21.54
CA TYR A 272 -7.69 -32.84 20.71
C TYR A 272 -7.65 -33.17 19.21
N GLU A 273 -7.29 -34.40 18.83
CA GLU A 273 -7.29 -34.82 17.42
C GLU A 273 -8.71 -34.86 16.85
N PHE A 274 -9.68 -35.32 17.64
CA PHE A 274 -11.08 -35.33 17.26
C PHE A 274 -11.64 -33.92 17.12
N VAL A 275 -11.32 -33.01 18.04
CA VAL A 275 -11.75 -31.61 17.95
C VAL A 275 -11.10 -30.92 16.74
N ALA A 276 -9.81 -31.13 16.49
CA ALA A 276 -9.13 -30.57 15.34
C ALA A 276 -9.76 -31.03 14.01
N ALA A 277 -10.09 -32.31 13.89
CA ALA A 277 -10.77 -32.86 12.72
C ALA A 277 -12.25 -32.44 12.63
N GLY A 278 -12.94 -32.39 13.76
CA GLY A 278 -14.39 -32.22 13.89
C GLY A 278 -14.86 -30.79 14.12
N ILE A 279 -13.99 -29.78 14.17
CA ILE A 279 -14.40 -28.39 14.38
C ILE A 279 -15.44 -27.96 13.33
N TYR A 280 -16.53 -27.36 13.82
CA TYR A 280 -17.67 -26.92 13.03
C TYR A 280 -18.29 -25.69 13.69
N LEU A 281 -17.80 -24.51 13.30
CA LEU A 281 -18.29 -23.25 13.82
C LEU A 281 -19.68 -22.92 13.25
N PRO A 282 -20.67 -22.54 14.09
CA PRO A 282 -21.97 -22.03 13.65
C PRO A 282 -21.84 -20.87 12.66
N THR A 283 -22.84 -20.73 11.77
CA THR A 283 -22.88 -19.62 10.79
C THR A 283 -23.03 -18.26 11.47
N ASP A 284 -23.85 -18.19 12.52
CA ASP A 284 -24.01 -16.99 13.34
C ASP A 284 -23.09 -17.09 14.57
N PRO A 285 -22.05 -16.24 14.66
CA PRO A 285 -21.05 -16.31 15.73
C PRO A 285 -21.60 -15.94 17.10
N SER A 286 -22.77 -15.29 17.19
CA SER A 286 -23.41 -14.99 18.48
C SER A 286 -23.85 -16.24 19.26
N ASN A 287 -23.97 -17.39 18.57
CA ASN A 287 -24.23 -18.68 19.19
C ASN A 287 -22.98 -19.29 19.86
N ILE A 288 -21.81 -18.71 19.66
CA ILE A 288 -20.56 -19.16 20.28
C ILE A 288 -20.39 -18.42 21.60
N THR A 289 -20.61 -19.14 22.70
CA THR A 289 -20.47 -18.59 24.06
C THR A 289 -19.01 -18.53 24.49
N LEU A 290 -18.72 -17.76 25.55
CA LEU A 290 -17.37 -17.68 26.12
C LEU A 290 -16.85 -19.04 26.60
N THR A 291 -17.73 -19.95 27.06
CA THR A 291 -17.31 -21.29 27.51
C THR A 291 -16.91 -22.16 26.33
N ASN A 292 -17.56 -22.00 25.17
CA ASN A 292 -17.15 -22.67 23.93
C ASN A 292 -15.74 -22.24 23.51
N VAL A 293 -15.46 -20.93 23.55
CA VAL A 293 -14.14 -20.39 23.21
C VAL A 293 -13.07 -20.92 24.17
N TYR A 294 -13.32 -20.91 25.48
CA TYR A 294 -12.36 -21.45 26.44
C TYR A 294 -12.12 -22.95 26.27
N ALA A 295 -13.16 -23.75 25.95
CA ALA A 295 -12.99 -25.16 25.65
C ALA A 295 -12.12 -25.39 24.39
N LEU A 296 -12.32 -24.57 23.35
CA LEU A 296 -11.48 -24.63 22.14
C LEU A 296 -10.03 -24.26 22.44
N LEU A 297 -9.80 -23.20 23.21
CA LEU A 297 -8.45 -22.77 23.59
C LEU A 297 -7.75 -23.82 24.47
N GLU A 298 -8.47 -24.45 25.40
CA GLU A 298 -7.94 -25.56 26.20
C GLU A 298 -7.60 -26.78 25.34
N CYS A 299 -8.40 -27.05 24.30
CA CYS A 299 -8.10 -28.08 23.33
C CYS A 299 -6.82 -27.78 22.53
N VAL A 300 -6.67 -26.54 22.04
CA VAL A 300 -5.45 -26.08 21.35
C VAL A 300 -4.24 -26.17 22.27
N ARG A 301 -4.37 -25.78 23.55
CA ARG A 301 -3.32 -25.95 24.57
C ARG A 301 -2.87 -27.40 24.68
N ASN A 302 -3.82 -28.34 24.81
CA ASN A 302 -3.52 -29.77 24.90
C ASN A 302 -2.84 -30.29 23.63
N PHE A 303 -3.30 -29.86 22.44
CA PHE A 303 -2.66 -30.19 21.16
C PHE A 303 -1.20 -29.75 21.15
N LEU A 304 -0.93 -28.47 21.44
CA LEU A 304 0.40 -27.88 21.40
C LEU A 304 1.35 -28.52 22.41
N GLN A 305 0.87 -28.83 23.63
CA GLN A 305 1.67 -29.47 24.67
C GLN A 305 2.02 -30.93 24.35
N GLN A 306 1.12 -31.68 23.69
CA GLN A 306 1.36 -33.10 23.42
C GLN A 306 2.14 -33.35 22.13
N LYS A 307 1.86 -32.62 21.06
CA LYS A 307 2.47 -32.86 19.75
C LYS A 307 3.77 -32.08 19.54
N ASN A 308 3.97 -30.94 20.21
CA ASN A 308 5.06 -29.99 19.91
C ASN A 308 5.11 -29.60 18.41
N GLU A 309 3.97 -29.61 17.73
CA GLU A 309 3.82 -29.31 16.30
C GLU A 309 2.82 -28.16 16.11
N PRO A 310 2.91 -27.42 14.99
CA PRO A 310 1.92 -26.40 14.66
C PRO A 310 0.53 -27.01 14.43
N LEU A 311 -0.51 -26.20 14.60
CA LEU A 311 -1.88 -26.62 14.35
C LEU A 311 -2.06 -27.04 12.87
N PRO A 312 -2.83 -28.11 12.59
CA PRO A 312 -3.02 -28.58 11.21
C PRO A 312 -3.70 -27.53 10.32
N ASP A 313 -3.24 -27.38 9.07
CA ASP A 313 -3.85 -26.44 8.10
C ASP A 313 -5.37 -26.62 7.92
N PRO A 314 -5.93 -27.86 7.88
CA PRO A 314 -7.38 -28.05 7.80
C PRO A 314 -8.13 -27.48 9.01
N PHE A 315 -7.52 -27.51 10.20
CA PHE A 315 -8.08 -26.89 11.39
C PHE A 315 -8.04 -25.36 11.27
N LEU A 316 -6.87 -24.79 10.93
CA LEU A 316 -6.69 -23.35 10.76
C LEU A 316 -7.67 -22.75 9.74
N LYS A 317 -7.89 -23.45 8.62
CA LYS A 317 -8.87 -23.04 7.60
C LYS A 317 -10.32 -23.05 8.09
N LYS A 318 -10.67 -23.93 9.04
CA LYS A 318 -12.03 -23.98 9.61
C LYS A 318 -12.24 -22.91 10.67
N VAL A 319 -11.19 -22.54 11.43
CA VAL A 319 -11.25 -21.50 12.46
C VAL A 319 -10.97 -20.09 11.93
N SER A 320 -10.58 -19.92 10.67
CA SER A 320 -10.39 -18.61 10.03
C SER A 320 -11.69 -17.86 9.72
N LYS A 321 -12.85 -18.38 10.15
CA LYS A 321 -14.14 -17.67 10.05
C LYS A 321 -14.25 -16.56 11.09
N GLU A 322 -15.20 -15.66 10.92
CA GLU A 322 -15.51 -14.65 11.94
C GLU A 322 -16.24 -15.27 13.12
N TRP A 323 -15.58 -15.35 14.29
CA TRP A 323 -16.18 -15.91 15.51
C TRP A 323 -15.64 -15.34 16.81
N LEU A 324 -14.46 -14.71 16.80
CA LEU A 324 -13.92 -14.06 17.99
C LEU A 324 -14.57 -12.70 18.16
N LYS A 325 -15.12 -12.44 19.35
CA LYS A 325 -15.71 -11.15 19.68
C LYS A 325 -14.61 -10.14 19.98
N THR A 326 -14.67 -9.00 19.31
CA THR A 326 -13.75 -7.88 19.50
C THR A 326 -14.54 -6.61 19.81
N ARG A 327 -13.85 -5.55 20.22
CA ARG A 327 -14.43 -4.19 20.31
C ARG A 327 -14.95 -3.67 18.96
N ALA A 328 -14.56 -4.32 17.85
CA ALA A 328 -14.99 -4.02 16.48
C ALA A 328 -16.05 -4.99 15.92
N GLY A 329 -16.70 -5.79 16.78
CA GLY A 329 -17.64 -6.85 16.37
C GLY A 329 -16.96 -8.22 16.26
N TYR A 330 -17.63 -9.20 15.63
CA TYR A 330 -17.03 -10.51 15.41
C TYR A 330 -16.02 -10.47 14.26
N ARG A 331 -14.84 -11.07 14.46
CA ARG A 331 -13.72 -11.09 13.52
C ARG A 331 -13.09 -12.47 13.44
N SER A 332 -12.39 -12.71 12.33
CA SER A 332 -11.55 -13.90 12.21
C SER A 332 -10.31 -13.76 13.11
N PRO A 333 -9.71 -14.87 13.57
CA PRO A 333 -8.49 -14.79 14.38
C PRO A 333 -7.37 -13.94 13.79
N GLU A 334 -7.16 -13.98 12.48
CA GLU A 334 -6.13 -13.19 11.77
C GLU A 334 -6.42 -11.68 11.74
N GLU A 335 -7.67 -11.28 12.00
CA GLU A 335 -8.11 -9.89 12.11
C GLU A 335 -8.26 -9.42 13.57
N CYS A 336 -7.79 -10.21 14.54
CA CYS A 336 -7.89 -9.91 15.96
C CYS A 336 -6.53 -9.50 16.56
N LEU A 337 -6.60 -8.58 17.51
CA LEU A 337 -5.48 -8.22 18.40
C LEU A 337 -5.78 -8.71 19.82
N LEU A 338 -4.78 -9.23 20.52
CA LEU A 338 -4.90 -9.50 21.96
C LEU A 338 -4.33 -8.31 22.75
N PHE A 339 -5.18 -7.62 23.51
CA PHE A 339 -4.72 -6.51 24.34
C PHE A 339 -3.96 -7.04 25.57
N ASP A 340 -2.78 -6.51 25.82
CA ASP A 340 -1.93 -6.82 26.96
C ASP A 340 -1.27 -5.54 27.52
N SER A 341 -0.45 -5.68 28.56
CA SER A 341 0.23 -4.53 29.18
C SER A 341 1.17 -3.78 28.23
N ASN A 342 1.74 -4.43 27.22
CA ASN A 342 2.64 -3.80 26.26
C ASN A 342 1.88 -2.83 25.35
N TRP A 343 0.64 -3.16 24.99
CA TRP A 343 -0.24 -2.31 24.18
C TRP A 343 -0.66 -1.03 24.89
N SER A 344 -0.84 -1.08 26.22
CA SER A 344 -1.33 0.06 27.03
C SER A 344 -0.47 1.33 26.95
N SER A 345 0.80 1.19 26.60
CA SER A 345 1.72 2.33 26.41
C SER A 345 1.50 3.10 25.11
N PHE A 346 0.75 2.51 24.15
CA PHE A 346 0.54 3.07 22.82
C PHE A 346 -0.94 3.28 22.47
N LEU A 347 -1.79 2.32 22.82
CA LEU A 347 -3.17 2.23 22.35
C LEU A 347 -4.13 1.92 23.51
N GLN A 348 -5.39 2.25 23.28
CA GLN A 348 -6.52 1.82 24.11
C GLN A 348 -7.24 0.62 23.48
N PRO A 349 -7.98 -0.18 24.27
CA PRO A 349 -8.71 -1.33 23.75
C PRO A 349 -9.70 -0.99 22.61
N GLU A 350 -10.18 0.25 22.54
CA GLU A 350 -11.11 0.74 21.52
C GLU A 350 -10.43 1.18 20.22
N ASP A 351 -9.10 1.33 20.22
CA ASP A 351 -8.33 1.85 19.07
C ASP A 351 -8.20 0.82 17.94
N GLY A 352 -8.48 -0.45 18.18
CA GLY A 352 -8.33 -1.52 17.20
C GLY A 352 -9.32 -2.67 17.39
N PRO A 353 -9.27 -3.70 16.54
CA PRO A 353 -10.06 -4.92 16.69
C PRO A 353 -9.49 -5.81 17.81
N PHE A 354 -9.34 -5.25 19.01
CA PHE A 354 -8.90 -5.98 20.18
C PHE A 354 -9.99 -6.94 20.67
N ILE A 355 -9.60 -8.15 21.03
CA ILE A 355 -10.47 -9.15 21.65
C ILE A 355 -11.15 -8.52 22.87
N ASP A 356 -12.47 -8.69 22.94
CA ASP A 356 -13.32 -8.03 23.93
C ASP A 356 -13.10 -8.66 25.32
N GLU A 357 -12.16 -8.11 26.09
CA GLU A 357 -11.85 -8.56 27.44
C GLU A 357 -13.04 -8.40 28.40
N GLU A 358 -13.97 -7.47 28.14
CA GLU A 358 -15.18 -7.34 28.95
C GLU A 358 -16.12 -8.54 28.77
N PHE A 359 -16.17 -9.09 27.55
CA PHE A 359 -16.94 -10.29 27.25
C PHE A 359 -16.25 -11.58 27.72
N TYR A 360 -14.95 -11.73 27.46
CA TYR A 360 -14.23 -12.97 27.79
C TYR A 360 -13.69 -12.99 29.22
N GLY A 361 -13.48 -11.84 29.85
CA GLY A 361 -12.75 -11.67 31.11
C GLY A 361 -11.24 -11.78 30.93
N SER A 362 -10.49 -11.33 31.95
CA SER A 362 -9.02 -11.26 31.92
C SER A 362 -8.32 -12.61 31.72
N LYS A 363 -9.02 -13.72 31.97
CA LYS A 363 -8.53 -15.09 31.71
C LYS A 363 -8.13 -15.30 30.24
N ILE A 364 -8.72 -14.58 29.28
CA ILE A 364 -8.39 -14.73 27.85
C ILE A 364 -6.91 -14.47 27.54
N THR A 365 -6.29 -13.54 28.27
CA THR A 365 -4.86 -13.20 28.11
C THR A 365 -3.93 -14.36 28.48
N SER A 366 -4.37 -15.26 29.37
CA SER A 366 -3.62 -16.47 29.71
C SER A 366 -3.52 -17.48 28.56
N TYR A 367 -4.32 -17.31 27.49
CA TYR A 367 -4.31 -18.12 26.28
C TYR A 367 -3.56 -17.45 25.10
N SER A 368 -2.66 -16.50 25.38
CA SER A 368 -1.90 -15.78 24.35
C SER A 368 -1.18 -16.70 23.35
N LYS A 369 -0.58 -17.81 23.82
CA LYS A 369 0.11 -18.76 22.93
C LYS A 369 -0.84 -19.48 22.00
N GLU A 370 -2.00 -19.90 22.51
CA GLU A 370 -3.03 -20.61 21.78
C GLU A 370 -3.71 -19.70 20.75
N LEU A 371 -4.00 -18.47 21.12
CA LEU A 371 -4.54 -17.44 20.23
C LEU A 371 -3.53 -17.11 19.11
N ASN A 372 -2.25 -16.94 19.44
CA ASN A 372 -1.20 -16.73 18.45
C ASN A 372 -1.04 -17.92 17.48
N ALA A 373 -1.16 -19.15 17.98
CA ALA A 373 -1.14 -20.35 17.13
C ALA A 373 -2.32 -20.37 16.13
N MET A 374 -3.44 -19.74 16.48
CA MET A 374 -4.59 -19.53 15.58
C MET A 374 -4.49 -18.24 14.75
N LYS A 375 -3.32 -17.58 14.72
CA LYS A 375 -3.01 -16.33 14.00
C LYS A 375 -3.55 -15.03 14.59
N VAL A 376 -4.03 -15.03 15.84
CA VAL A 376 -4.31 -13.77 16.55
C VAL A 376 -3.00 -13.01 16.76
N THR A 377 -3.01 -11.72 16.46
CA THR A 377 -1.83 -10.88 16.66
C THR A 377 -1.69 -10.53 18.14
N VAL A 378 -0.69 -11.13 18.79
CA VAL A 378 -0.40 -10.89 20.22
C VAL A 378 0.78 -9.95 20.45
N ASP A 379 1.77 -9.94 19.55
CA ASP A 379 2.96 -9.09 19.67
C ASP A 379 2.68 -7.68 19.15
N VAL A 380 2.90 -6.70 20.04
CA VAL A 380 2.82 -5.26 19.77
C VAL A 380 3.61 -4.82 18.54
N ARG A 381 4.70 -5.51 18.17
CA ARG A 381 5.51 -5.17 16.99
C ARG A 381 4.88 -5.57 15.66
N THR A 382 3.93 -6.50 15.69
CA THR A 382 3.36 -7.13 14.48
C THR A 382 1.98 -6.63 14.10
N GLY A 383 1.30 -5.86 14.97
CA GLY A 383 -0.05 -5.37 14.70
C GLY A 383 -0.19 -4.16 13.79
N CYS A 384 0.91 -3.60 13.27
CA CYS A 384 0.87 -2.43 12.41
C CYS A 384 0.04 -2.64 11.14
N SER A 385 0.15 -3.80 10.49
CA SER A 385 -0.63 -4.08 9.27
C SER A 385 -2.13 -4.12 9.54
N LEU A 386 -2.53 -4.76 10.65
CA LEU A 386 -3.93 -4.87 11.02
C LEU A 386 -4.50 -3.52 11.44
N LEU A 387 -3.79 -2.76 12.29
CA LEU A 387 -4.20 -1.40 12.68
C LEU A 387 -4.20 -0.42 11.52
N GLY A 388 -3.24 -0.52 10.60
CA GLY A 388 -3.21 0.26 9.37
C GLY A 388 -4.42 -0.01 8.47
N SER A 389 -4.85 -1.28 8.36
CA SER A 389 -6.06 -1.65 7.63
C SER A 389 -7.35 -1.19 8.32
N TYR A 390 -7.36 -1.20 9.66
CA TYR A 390 -8.49 -0.79 10.48
C TYR A 390 -8.60 0.73 10.64
N LEU A 391 -7.54 1.48 10.33
CA LEU A 391 -7.48 2.93 10.53
C LEU A 391 -8.70 3.67 9.92
N ASN A 392 -9.14 3.26 8.72
CA ASN A 392 -10.25 3.87 8.00
C ASN A 392 -11.64 3.63 8.61
N SER A 393 -11.78 2.75 9.62
CA SER A 393 -13.05 2.57 10.33
C SER A 393 -13.27 3.58 11.45
N HIS A 394 -12.25 4.39 11.76
CA HIS A 394 -12.34 5.43 12.79
C HIS A 394 -12.72 6.79 12.20
N SER A 395 -13.41 7.58 13.01
CA SER A 395 -13.70 9.01 12.78
C SER A 395 -13.27 9.92 13.92
N ASN A 396 -12.92 9.35 15.09
CA ASN A 396 -12.47 10.12 16.23
C ASN A 396 -11.00 10.53 16.07
N PHE A 397 -10.75 11.84 16.08
CA PHE A 397 -9.41 12.38 15.79
C PHE A 397 -8.34 11.91 16.79
N ALA A 398 -8.65 11.89 18.09
CA ALA A 398 -7.70 11.48 19.12
C ALA A 398 -7.27 10.01 18.98
N THR A 399 -8.22 9.14 18.63
CA THR A 399 -7.99 7.72 18.35
C THR A 399 -7.08 7.55 17.14
N ILE A 400 -7.38 8.24 16.04
CA ILE A 400 -6.57 8.20 14.81
C ILE A 400 -5.14 8.68 15.07
N VAL A 401 -4.95 9.74 15.86
CA VAL A 401 -3.62 10.25 16.24
C VAL A 401 -2.84 9.25 17.09
N ARG A 402 -3.49 8.54 18.03
CA ARG A 402 -2.86 7.44 18.78
C ARG A 402 -2.39 6.32 17.86
N ILE A 403 -3.25 5.89 16.92
CA ILE A 403 -2.90 4.84 15.96
C ILE A 403 -1.74 5.29 15.07
N TYR A 404 -1.76 6.51 14.52
CA TYR A 404 -0.62 7.02 13.75
C TYR A 404 0.68 7.09 14.58
N SER A 405 0.58 7.47 15.86
CA SER A 405 1.73 7.51 16.75
C SER A 405 2.32 6.12 16.99
N TYR A 406 1.46 5.10 17.16
CA TYR A 406 1.85 3.69 17.22
C TYR A 406 2.50 3.22 15.92
N LEU A 407 1.87 3.47 14.76
CA LEU A 407 2.42 3.09 13.45
C LEU A 407 3.79 3.73 13.19
N ARG A 408 3.97 4.98 13.62
CA ARG A 408 5.26 5.68 13.58
C ARG A 408 6.31 5.00 14.45
N GLU A 409 5.98 4.63 15.67
CA GLU A 409 6.93 4.03 16.63
C GLU A 409 7.56 2.75 16.06
N PHE A 410 6.76 1.95 15.35
CA PHE A 410 7.20 0.71 14.73
C PHE A 410 7.66 0.86 13.27
N ASN A 411 7.86 2.10 12.80
CA ASN A 411 8.30 2.43 11.43
C ASN A 411 7.47 1.75 10.33
N TRP A 412 6.15 1.66 10.54
CA TRP A 412 5.26 1.06 9.56
C TRP A 412 5.25 1.87 8.26
N VAL A 413 5.27 1.16 7.14
CA VAL A 413 5.15 1.74 5.79
C VAL A 413 4.02 1.01 5.09
N GLN A 414 3.11 1.76 4.49
CA GLN A 414 2.02 1.15 3.75
C GLN A 414 2.53 0.69 2.38
N ASP A 415 2.34 -0.59 2.06
CA ASP A 415 2.66 -1.12 0.73
C ASP A 415 1.87 -0.36 -0.35
N SER A 416 2.54 -0.08 -1.47
CA SER A 416 2.07 0.81 -2.51
C SER A 416 0.79 0.29 -3.19
N GLY A 417 -0.36 0.78 -2.76
CA GLY A 417 -1.66 0.59 -3.41
C GLY A 417 -2.51 1.87 -3.43
N ASP A 418 -3.59 1.84 -4.21
CA ASP A 418 -4.55 2.94 -4.40
C ASP A 418 -5.49 3.19 -3.20
N THR A 419 -5.32 2.42 -2.12
CA THR A 419 -6.17 2.50 -0.90
C THR A 419 -5.58 3.37 0.20
N ARG A 420 -4.43 4.03 -0.03
CA ARG A 420 -3.83 4.96 0.92
C ARG A 420 -4.78 6.13 1.15
N LYS A 421 -5.18 6.33 2.41
CA LYS A 421 -6.02 7.44 2.82
C LYS A 421 -5.45 8.11 4.06
N MET A 422 -5.76 9.38 4.20
CA MET A 422 -5.36 10.23 5.32
C MET A 422 -6.58 10.89 5.90
N TRP A 423 -6.59 11.05 7.22
CA TRP A 423 -7.69 11.70 7.90
C TRP A 423 -7.47 13.20 7.91
N ILE A 424 -8.49 13.97 7.59
CA ILE A 424 -8.52 15.42 7.77
C ILE A 424 -9.65 15.73 8.75
N PRO A 425 -9.32 16.20 9.97
CA PRO A 425 -10.35 16.48 10.96
C PRO A 425 -11.16 17.73 10.60
N ASN A 426 -12.46 17.65 10.85
CA ASN A 426 -13.41 18.76 10.83
C ASN A 426 -14.08 18.86 12.22
N GLY A 427 -13.31 19.24 13.24
CA GLY A 427 -13.73 19.16 14.64
C GLY A 427 -13.19 17.90 15.34
N SER A 428 -13.80 17.49 16.46
CA SER A 428 -13.32 16.36 17.28
C SER A 428 -13.75 14.99 16.76
N ASP A 429 -14.97 14.89 16.24
CA ASP A 429 -15.64 13.62 15.92
C ASP A 429 -16.13 13.54 14.46
N ASP A 430 -15.74 14.52 13.64
CA ASP A 430 -16.08 14.61 12.22
C ASP A 430 -14.84 14.95 11.38
N GLY A 431 -14.87 14.61 10.10
CA GLY A 431 -13.75 14.75 9.19
C GLY A 431 -13.90 13.87 7.95
N GLU A 432 -12.85 13.87 7.12
CA GLU A 432 -12.85 13.15 5.85
C GLU A 432 -11.57 12.35 5.63
N TRP A 433 -11.71 11.17 5.01
CA TRP A 433 -10.58 10.37 4.55
C TRP A 433 -10.23 10.75 3.10
N VAL A 434 -9.13 11.48 2.91
CA VAL A 434 -8.65 11.97 1.61
C VAL A 434 -7.44 11.19 1.11
N LYS A 435 -7.10 11.32 -0.17
CA LYS A 435 -5.89 10.69 -0.71
C LYS A 435 -4.63 11.50 -0.37
N PRO A 436 -3.47 10.85 -0.13
CA PRO A 436 -2.19 11.54 0.11
C PRO A 436 -1.81 12.56 -0.97
N GLU A 437 -2.23 12.35 -2.22
CA GLU A 437 -1.96 13.25 -3.35
C GLU A 437 -2.70 14.59 -3.25
N GLU A 438 -3.76 14.67 -2.45
CA GLU A 438 -4.54 15.87 -2.13
C GLU A 438 -3.97 16.63 -0.91
N CYS A 439 -2.92 16.10 -0.28
CA CYS A 439 -2.30 16.63 0.92
C CYS A 439 -0.89 17.15 0.68
N VAL A 440 -0.49 18.15 1.48
CA VAL A 440 0.89 18.61 1.61
C VAL A 440 1.24 18.79 3.08
N LEU A 441 2.50 18.58 3.45
CA LEU A 441 2.91 18.78 4.85
C LEU A 441 2.89 20.26 5.23
N TYR A 442 3.49 21.11 4.40
CA TYR A 442 3.71 22.52 4.68
C TYR A 442 3.23 23.41 3.54
N ASP A 443 2.60 24.54 3.87
CA ASP A 443 2.26 25.62 2.94
C ASP A 443 2.78 26.95 3.49
N LYS A 444 4.09 27.17 3.30
CA LYS A 444 4.82 28.31 3.87
C LYS A 444 4.19 29.66 3.59
N ASP A 445 3.60 29.82 2.40
CA ASP A 445 3.05 31.09 1.94
C ASP A 445 1.54 31.19 2.11
N GLY A 446 0.86 30.07 2.41
CA GLY A 446 -0.59 30.00 2.63
C GLY A 446 -1.42 30.10 1.35
N LEU A 447 -0.86 29.69 0.20
CA LEU A 447 -1.51 29.84 -1.11
C LEU A 447 -2.52 28.73 -1.44
N PHE A 448 -2.36 27.56 -0.84
CA PHE A 448 -3.02 26.32 -1.29
C PHE A 448 -4.14 25.86 -0.37
N GLY A 449 -4.43 26.55 0.73
CA GLY A 449 -5.41 26.11 1.73
C GLY A 449 -6.84 25.84 1.20
N LEU A 450 -7.18 26.33 0.00
CA LEU A 450 -8.45 26.03 -0.69
C LEU A 450 -8.39 24.82 -1.64
N GLN A 451 -7.20 24.43 -2.09
CA GLN A 451 -7.00 23.38 -3.10
C GLN A 451 -6.37 22.11 -2.53
N LEU A 452 -5.47 22.25 -1.55
CA LEU A 452 -4.75 21.16 -0.91
C LEU A 452 -4.98 21.19 0.60
N LYS A 453 -4.97 20.01 1.21
CA LYS A 453 -5.09 19.85 2.65
C LYS A 453 -3.70 19.96 3.29
N VAL A 454 -3.46 21.04 4.03
CA VAL A 454 -2.17 21.32 4.66
C VAL A 454 -2.10 20.65 6.04
N LEU A 455 -1.25 19.65 6.19
CA LEU A 455 -1.26 18.77 7.35
C LEU A 455 -0.67 19.39 8.62
N GLU A 456 0.23 20.38 8.51
CA GLU A 456 0.79 21.09 9.68
C GLU A 456 -0.27 21.79 10.54
N ASN A 457 -1.43 22.08 9.95
CA ASN A 457 -2.55 22.71 10.66
C ASN A 457 -3.27 21.73 11.60
N TYR A 458 -3.07 20.43 11.43
CA TYR A 458 -3.82 19.39 12.14
C TYR A 458 -2.91 18.47 12.96
N TYR A 459 -1.70 18.19 12.48
CA TYR A 459 -0.82 17.18 13.05
C TYR A 459 0.49 17.76 13.58
N ASP A 460 1.06 17.11 14.60
CA ASP A 460 2.35 17.50 15.16
C ASP A 460 3.52 17.17 14.21
N SER A 461 4.62 17.89 14.38
CA SER A 461 5.80 17.78 13.51
C SER A 461 6.42 16.37 13.47
N LYS A 462 6.26 15.55 14.51
CA LYS A 462 6.78 14.17 14.51
C LYS A 462 5.94 13.27 13.60
N LEU A 463 4.63 13.48 13.54
CA LEU A 463 3.73 12.77 12.63
C LEU A 463 3.90 13.24 11.17
N LEU A 464 4.16 14.52 10.93
CA LEU A 464 4.40 15.03 9.56
C LEU A 464 5.55 14.30 8.86
N ARG A 465 6.68 14.08 9.58
CA ARG A 465 7.81 13.31 9.04
C ARG A 465 7.43 11.87 8.73
N PHE A 466 6.59 11.26 9.57
CA PHE A 466 6.07 9.92 9.35
C PHE A 466 5.21 9.87 8.07
N PHE A 467 4.30 10.82 7.86
CA PHE A 467 3.46 10.85 6.65
C PHE A 467 4.27 11.00 5.36
N SER A 468 5.35 11.78 5.38
CA SER A 468 6.28 11.88 4.25
C SER A 468 6.88 10.52 3.89
N ASN A 469 7.29 9.74 4.90
CA ASN A 469 8.03 8.50 4.71
C ASN A 469 7.10 7.29 4.44
N ALA A 470 6.05 7.15 5.25
CA ALA A 470 5.17 5.99 5.27
C ALA A 470 4.05 6.06 4.21
N LEU A 471 3.52 7.26 3.95
CA LEU A 471 2.38 7.48 3.05
C LEU A 471 2.77 8.20 1.74
N LYS A 472 4.02 8.64 1.62
CA LYS A 472 4.58 9.38 0.48
C LYS A 472 3.88 10.72 0.21
N VAL A 473 3.45 11.41 1.27
CA VAL A 473 2.87 12.76 1.17
C VAL A 473 3.95 13.74 0.74
N LYS A 474 3.62 14.65 -0.17
CA LYS A 474 4.54 15.70 -0.62
C LYS A 474 4.83 16.66 0.53
N SER A 475 6.11 16.99 0.75
CA SER A 475 6.47 17.94 1.81
C SER A 475 6.00 19.37 1.50
N HIS A 476 6.07 19.77 0.23
CA HIS A 476 5.64 21.09 -0.25
C HIS A 476 4.88 20.93 -1.58
N PRO A 477 4.06 21.92 -1.97
CA PRO A 477 3.42 21.95 -3.28
C PRO A 477 4.46 21.86 -4.42
N SER A 478 4.12 21.14 -5.48
CA SER A 478 4.97 20.95 -6.66
C SER A 478 4.70 22.00 -7.74
N LEU A 479 5.55 22.07 -8.77
CA LEU A 479 5.35 22.97 -9.91
C LEU A 479 3.98 22.77 -10.59
N ASP A 480 3.51 21.53 -10.69
CA ASP A 480 2.18 21.21 -11.24
C ASP A 480 1.05 21.78 -10.38
N ASP A 481 1.21 21.72 -9.05
CA ASP A 481 0.25 22.31 -8.11
C ASP A 481 0.22 23.84 -8.26
N PHE A 482 1.37 24.50 -8.39
CA PHE A 482 1.46 25.93 -8.70
C PHE A 482 0.84 26.30 -10.05
N CYS A 483 1.04 25.50 -11.10
CA CYS A 483 0.42 25.73 -12.41
C CYS A 483 -1.11 25.58 -12.34
N LYS A 484 -1.63 24.59 -11.61
CA LYS A 484 -3.07 24.43 -11.35
C LYS A 484 -3.64 25.62 -10.58
N LEU A 485 -2.92 26.06 -9.54
CA LEU A 485 -3.29 27.25 -8.77
C LEU A 485 -3.39 28.48 -9.67
N TRP A 486 -2.40 28.70 -10.53
CA TRP A 486 -2.40 29.82 -11.46
C TRP A 486 -3.59 29.76 -12.42
N LYS A 487 -3.88 28.60 -13.02
CA LYS A 487 -5.07 28.42 -13.88
C LYS A 487 -6.38 28.75 -13.17
N VAL A 488 -6.51 28.40 -11.89
CA VAL A 488 -7.69 28.78 -11.09
C VAL A 488 -7.78 30.31 -10.95
N TRP A 489 -6.66 31.00 -10.74
CA TRP A 489 -6.62 32.46 -10.72
C TRP A 489 -6.99 33.08 -12.09
N GLU A 490 -6.47 32.53 -13.20
CA GLU A 490 -6.77 32.99 -14.57
C GLU A 490 -8.25 32.87 -14.94
N CYS A 491 -8.89 31.76 -14.53
CA CYS A 491 -10.29 31.45 -14.81
C CYS A 491 -11.26 32.19 -13.89
N SER A 492 -10.89 32.40 -12.62
CA SER A 492 -11.76 33.07 -11.65
C SER A 492 -11.87 34.59 -11.85
N GLY A 493 -10.96 35.19 -12.64
CA GLY A 493 -10.87 36.65 -12.78
C GLY A 493 -10.49 37.35 -11.48
N LYS A 494 -9.96 36.60 -10.50
CA LYS A 494 -9.55 37.11 -9.20
C LYS A 494 -8.40 38.11 -9.38
N ARG A 495 -8.48 39.22 -8.65
CA ARG A 495 -7.36 40.15 -8.50
C ARG A 495 -6.39 39.62 -7.45
N LEU A 496 -5.11 39.52 -7.80
CA LEU A 496 -4.09 38.98 -6.90
C LEU A 496 -3.58 40.06 -5.96
N SER A 497 -3.38 39.70 -4.70
CA SER A 497 -2.65 40.55 -3.77
C SER A 497 -1.15 40.55 -4.09
N HIS A 498 -0.46 41.61 -3.65
CA HIS A 498 1.00 41.69 -3.76
C HIS A 498 1.70 40.47 -3.14
N ARG A 499 1.21 39.97 -2.00
CA ARG A 499 1.77 38.80 -1.32
C ARG A 499 1.62 37.52 -2.12
N GLU A 500 0.43 37.27 -2.68
CA GLU A 500 0.15 36.06 -3.47
C GLU A 500 1.01 36.00 -4.74
N CYS A 501 1.10 37.14 -5.46
CA CYS A 501 1.90 37.23 -6.67
C CYS A 501 3.40 37.06 -6.36
N CYS A 502 3.91 37.73 -5.32
CA CYS A 502 5.29 37.56 -4.86
C CYS A 502 5.61 36.10 -4.50
N ALA A 503 4.73 35.42 -3.75
CA ALA A 503 4.96 34.04 -3.35
C ALA A 503 5.06 33.09 -4.56
N PHE A 504 4.16 33.24 -5.55
CA PHE A 504 4.21 32.47 -6.79
C PHE A 504 5.54 32.68 -7.54
N TRP A 505 5.91 33.92 -7.82
CA TRP A 505 7.13 34.20 -8.58
C TRP A 505 8.38 33.81 -7.81
N LYS A 506 8.36 33.89 -6.48
CA LYS A 506 9.50 33.50 -5.65
C LYS A 506 9.75 32.00 -5.79
N PHE A 507 8.69 31.19 -5.75
CA PHE A 507 8.79 29.76 -6.03
C PHE A 507 9.35 29.49 -7.44
N VAL A 508 8.86 30.20 -8.46
CA VAL A 508 9.34 30.06 -9.85
C VAL A 508 10.83 30.38 -9.97
N VAL A 509 11.28 31.47 -9.36
CA VAL A 509 12.70 31.89 -9.38
C VAL A 509 13.58 30.87 -8.67
N GLU A 510 13.17 30.39 -7.49
CA GLU A 510 13.93 29.39 -6.71
C GLU A 510 14.07 28.05 -7.44
N HIS A 511 13.11 27.70 -8.30
CA HIS A 511 13.07 26.42 -9.03
C HIS A 511 13.23 26.59 -10.56
N TRP A 512 13.86 27.69 -10.99
CA TRP A 512 14.02 27.97 -12.41
C TRP A 512 14.93 26.95 -13.08
N SER A 513 14.46 26.36 -14.18
CA SER A 513 15.19 25.35 -14.97
C SER A 513 14.63 25.29 -16.39
N SER A 514 15.34 24.63 -17.31
CA SER A 514 14.86 24.42 -18.68
C SER A 514 13.54 23.62 -18.76
N LYS A 515 13.22 22.83 -17.72
CA LYS A 515 11.92 22.13 -17.60
C LYS A 515 10.83 23.09 -17.14
N THR A 516 11.14 23.93 -16.15
CA THR A 516 10.22 24.93 -15.57
C THR A 516 9.82 25.96 -16.63
N ASP A 517 10.77 26.43 -17.44
CA ASP A 517 10.57 27.31 -18.61
C ASP A 517 9.46 26.78 -19.53
N LYS A 518 9.66 25.60 -20.14
CA LYS A 518 8.69 25.01 -21.06
C LYS A 518 7.32 24.81 -20.42
N THR A 519 7.30 24.34 -19.18
CA THR A 519 6.06 24.06 -18.46
C THR A 519 5.28 25.36 -18.22
N LEU A 520 5.94 26.43 -17.80
CA LEU A 520 5.28 27.72 -17.57
C LEU A 520 4.85 28.37 -18.88
N ALA A 521 5.67 28.33 -19.93
CA ALA A 521 5.32 28.87 -21.24
C ALA A 521 4.04 28.24 -21.83
N GLU A 522 3.84 26.94 -21.60
CA GLU A 522 2.65 26.19 -22.03
C GLU A 522 1.43 26.40 -21.12
N ASN A 523 1.63 26.58 -19.81
CA ASN A 523 0.54 26.60 -18.83
C ASN A 523 0.06 27.99 -18.43
N LEU A 524 0.88 29.03 -18.54
CA LEU A 524 0.50 30.41 -18.23
C LEU A 524 -0.03 31.06 -19.51
N LEU A 525 -1.30 31.45 -19.47
CA LEU A 525 -1.97 32.17 -20.56
C LEU A 525 -2.14 33.65 -20.22
N LYS A 526 -2.28 33.98 -18.93
CA LYS A 526 -2.37 35.35 -18.45
C LYS A 526 -1.25 35.65 -17.46
N LEU A 527 -0.73 36.86 -17.53
CA LEU A 527 0.40 37.35 -16.75
C LEU A 527 0.01 38.54 -15.88
N PRO A 528 0.70 38.75 -14.76
CA PRO A 528 0.37 39.83 -13.85
C PRO A 528 0.78 41.17 -14.46
N VAL A 529 -0.11 42.15 -14.34
CA VAL A 529 0.11 43.53 -14.73
C VAL A 529 -0.34 44.47 -13.60
N PHE A 530 0.33 45.62 -13.49
CA PHE A 530 0.04 46.60 -12.43
C PHE A 530 -1.06 47.57 -12.87
N SER A 531 -2.15 47.67 -12.09
CA SER A 531 -3.30 48.53 -12.42
C SER A 531 -3.29 49.92 -11.79
N GLY A 532 -2.21 50.28 -11.07
CA GLY A 532 -2.16 51.54 -10.31
C GLY A 532 -2.77 51.46 -8.91
N SER A 533 -3.48 50.37 -8.58
CA SER A 533 -3.96 50.05 -7.24
C SER A 533 -3.10 48.96 -6.59
N ASP A 534 -3.30 48.68 -5.29
CA ASP A 534 -2.61 47.57 -4.57
C ASP A 534 -2.97 46.17 -5.11
N GLU A 535 -3.89 46.10 -6.08
CA GLU A 535 -4.39 44.87 -6.69
C GLU A 535 -3.76 44.61 -8.08
N ILE A 536 -3.31 43.37 -8.28
CA ILE A 536 -2.63 42.91 -9.50
C ILE A 536 -3.63 42.19 -10.40
N LEU A 537 -3.69 42.58 -11.66
CA LEU A 537 -4.59 42.00 -12.67
C LEU A 537 -3.84 40.96 -13.50
N LEU A 538 -4.55 39.93 -13.97
CA LEU A 538 -4.01 38.95 -14.92
C LEU A 538 -4.54 39.25 -16.34
N VAL A 539 -3.65 39.59 -17.26
CA VAL A 539 -3.97 39.94 -18.67
C VAL A 539 -3.33 38.92 -19.61
N ASP A 540 -3.96 38.66 -20.76
CA ASP A 540 -3.46 37.70 -21.75
C ASP A 540 -2.00 37.98 -22.11
N LYS A 541 -1.16 36.95 -22.05
CA LYS A 541 0.29 37.07 -22.29
C LYS A 541 0.62 37.67 -23.66
N CYS A 542 -0.26 37.53 -24.66
CA CYS A 542 -0.07 38.09 -25.99
C CYS A 542 -0.21 39.62 -26.01
N ASP A 543 -0.88 40.18 -25.00
CA ASP A 543 -1.19 41.62 -24.85
C ASP A 543 -0.38 42.30 -23.74
N VAL A 544 0.55 41.57 -23.14
CA VAL A 544 1.49 42.09 -22.14
C VAL A 544 2.88 42.18 -22.76
N PHE A 545 3.60 43.26 -22.45
CA PHE A 545 4.90 43.57 -23.03
C PHE A 545 5.96 43.80 -21.96
N ILE A 546 7.21 43.50 -22.32
CA ILE A 546 8.40 43.94 -21.58
C ILE A 546 8.73 45.37 -22.02
N ALA A 547 8.86 46.27 -21.05
CA ALA A 547 9.25 47.66 -21.28
C ALA A 547 10.77 47.79 -21.46
N ASP A 548 11.29 47.32 -22.59
CA ASP A 548 12.71 47.44 -22.96
C ASP A 548 13.06 48.84 -23.50
N ASP A 549 12.09 49.54 -24.10
CA ASP A 549 12.18 50.95 -24.49
C ASP A 549 11.27 51.81 -23.60
N LEU A 550 11.87 52.73 -22.84
CA LEU A 550 11.14 53.60 -21.91
C LEU A 550 10.32 54.69 -22.63
N GLN A 551 10.74 55.17 -23.79
CA GLN A 551 9.98 56.17 -24.56
C GLN A 551 8.71 55.54 -25.12
N LEU A 552 8.81 54.34 -25.69
CA LEU A 552 7.64 53.57 -26.13
C LEU A 552 6.76 53.16 -24.95
N LYS A 553 7.37 52.81 -23.81
CA LYS A 553 6.62 52.54 -22.58
C LYS A 553 5.75 53.73 -22.20
N ASP A 554 6.35 54.90 -22.02
CA ASP A 554 5.65 56.12 -21.60
C ASP A 554 4.56 56.53 -22.63
N LEU A 555 4.82 56.31 -23.92
CA LEU A 555 3.87 56.59 -25.00
C LEU A 555 2.61 55.71 -24.92
N PHE A 556 2.77 54.41 -24.67
CA PHE A 556 1.66 53.47 -24.67
C PHE A 556 1.02 53.26 -23.29
N GLU A 557 1.71 53.56 -22.19
CA GLU A 557 1.21 53.39 -20.82
C GLU A 557 -0.08 54.20 -20.56
N GLN A 558 -0.21 55.38 -21.16
CA GLN A 558 -1.41 56.24 -21.03
C GLN A 558 -2.48 55.97 -22.12
N SER A 559 -2.23 55.00 -23.00
CA SER A 559 -2.97 54.84 -24.25
C SER A 559 -4.01 53.72 -24.21
N SER A 560 -3.94 52.86 -23.22
CA SER A 560 -4.84 51.72 -23.03
C SER A 560 -5.60 51.86 -21.71
N SER A 561 -6.86 51.41 -21.70
CA SER A 561 -7.64 51.27 -20.46
C SER A 561 -7.14 50.11 -19.59
N ASN A 562 -6.40 49.15 -20.18
CA ASN A 562 -5.79 48.02 -19.47
C ASN A 562 -4.26 48.20 -19.40
N PRO A 563 -3.62 47.83 -18.29
CA PRO A 563 -2.17 47.88 -18.19
C PRO A 563 -1.50 46.95 -19.21
N LEU A 564 -0.50 47.47 -19.92
CA LEU A 564 0.17 46.76 -21.03
C LEU A 564 1.50 46.13 -20.64
N PHE A 565 2.04 46.43 -19.45
CA PHE A 565 3.39 46.03 -19.07
C PHE A 565 3.39 45.02 -17.93
N VAL A 566 4.33 44.08 -17.99
CA VAL A 566 4.52 43.06 -16.96
C VAL A 566 4.70 43.67 -15.57
N TRP A 567 4.08 43.05 -14.58
CA TRP A 567 4.24 43.42 -13.18
C TRP A 567 5.55 42.89 -12.59
N TYR A 568 6.13 43.66 -11.69
CA TYR A 568 7.24 43.28 -10.83
C TYR A 568 7.07 43.97 -9.46
N PRO A 569 7.59 43.39 -8.37
CA PRO A 569 7.47 43.98 -7.04
C PRO A 569 8.18 45.34 -6.97
N GLN A 570 7.49 46.32 -6.38
CA GLN A 570 8.03 47.66 -6.11
C GLN A 570 7.89 47.96 -4.61
N PRO A 571 9.00 48.12 -3.86
CA PRO A 571 10.39 48.02 -4.31
C PRO A 571 10.79 46.58 -4.70
N SER A 572 11.86 46.45 -5.48
CA SER A 572 12.43 45.13 -5.83
C SER A 572 12.84 44.38 -4.56
N LEU A 573 12.48 43.11 -4.48
CA LEU A 573 12.86 42.25 -3.36
C LEU A 573 14.16 41.49 -3.69
N PRO A 574 15.06 41.25 -2.73
CA PRO A 574 16.26 40.43 -2.97
C PRO A 574 15.94 39.01 -3.45
N SER A 575 14.83 38.43 -3.00
CA SER A 575 14.36 37.12 -3.43
C SER A 575 13.69 37.13 -4.81
N LEU A 576 13.38 38.31 -5.34
CA LEU A 576 12.77 38.51 -6.65
C LEU A 576 13.48 39.66 -7.39
N PRO A 577 14.74 39.46 -7.81
CA PRO A 577 15.44 40.48 -8.56
C PRO A 577 14.69 40.78 -9.86
N ARG A 578 14.45 42.08 -10.12
CA ARG A 578 13.73 42.52 -11.33
C ARG A 578 14.32 41.93 -12.62
N PHE A 579 15.64 41.83 -12.72
CA PHE A 579 16.31 41.25 -13.90
C PHE A 579 15.89 39.80 -14.12
N MET A 580 15.90 38.97 -13.06
CA MET A 580 15.48 37.57 -13.16
C MET A 580 14.03 37.43 -13.65
N LEU A 581 13.12 38.29 -13.17
CA LEU A 581 11.74 38.29 -13.63
C LEU A 581 11.62 38.66 -15.12
N LEU A 582 12.37 39.66 -15.58
CA LEU A 582 12.40 40.05 -16.99
C LEU A 582 12.92 38.92 -17.89
N GLU A 583 13.96 38.21 -17.45
CA GLU A 583 14.47 37.03 -18.16
C GLU A 583 13.41 35.92 -18.23
N ILE A 584 12.74 35.64 -17.10
CA ILE A 584 11.65 34.66 -17.05
C ILE A 584 10.51 35.05 -18.00
N TYR A 585 10.04 36.30 -17.96
CA TYR A 585 9.00 36.80 -18.85
C TYR A 585 9.39 36.63 -20.32
N SER A 586 10.63 36.96 -20.69
CA SER A 586 11.13 36.77 -22.04
C SER A 586 11.11 35.29 -22.45
N LYS A 587 11.55 34.38 -21.57
CA LYS A 587 11.57 32.93 -21.84
C LYS A 587 10.19 32.31 -21.99
N ILE A 588 9.21 32.75 -21.20
CA ILE A 588 7.83 32.26 -21.29
C ILE A 588 7.04 32.86 -22.46
N GLY A 589 7.67 33.71 -23.29
CA GLY A 589 7.13 34.19 -24.56
C GLY A 589 6.53 35.60 -24.54
N VAL A 590 6.83 36.42 -23.52
CA VAL A 590 6.44 37.83 -23.51
C VAL A 590 7.30 38.62 -24.48
N ARG A 591 6.67 39.43 -25.32
CA ARG A 591 7.36 40.23 -26.36
C ARG A 591 7.90 41.54 -25.78
N ASN A 592 9.00 42.01 -26.35
CA ASN A 592 9.51 43.36 -26.13
C ASN A 592 8.60 44.39 -26.79
N ILE A 593 8.47 45.58 -26.20
CA ILE A 593 7.64 46.65 -26.78
C ILE A 593 8.28 47.19 -28.07
N SER A 594 9.61 47.29 -28.11
CA SER A 594 10.35 47.75 -29.29
C SER A 594 10.10 46.89 -30.54
N GLU A 595 10.03 45.57 -30.36
CA GLU A 595 9.79 44.59 -31.42
C GLU A 595 8.31 44.52 -31.85
N SER A 596 7.39 44.99 -31.00
CA SER A 596 5.94 44.84 -31.21
C SER A 596 5.28 46.06 -31.85
N VAL A 597 5.96 47.21 -31.85
CA VAL A 597 5.44 48.47 -32.36
C VAL A 597 5.82 48.65 -33.83
N LEU A 598 4.84 48.97 -34.67
CA LEU A 598 5.06 49.36 -36.07
C LEU A 598 5.14 50.89 -36.19
N LYS A 599 6.27 51.38 -36.74
CA LYS A 599 6.48 52.79 -37.08
C LYS A 599 5.87 53.08 -38.46
N GLU A 600 4.70 53.70 -38.49
CA GLU A 600 4.01 54.19 -39.70
C GLU A 600 4.47 55.63 -39.98
N VAL A 601 5.24 55.84 -41.06
CA VAL A 601 5.73 57.17 -41.46
C VAL A 601 4.80 57.78 -42.50
N SER A 602 4.25 58.97 -42.22
CA SER A 602 3.44 59.72 -43.18
C SER A 602 4.31 60.47 -44.19
N THR A 603 3.95 60.50 -45.48
CA THR A 603 4.58 61.37 -46.48
C THR A 603 3.92 62.74 -46.46
N MET A 604 4.72 63.81 -46.35
CA MET A 604 4.25 65.20 -46.37
C MET A 604 4.57 65.82 -47.73
N ASP A 605 3.58 66.38 -48.42
CA ASP A 605 3.80 67.21 -49.60
C ASP A 605 4.26 68.60 -49.17
N GLY A 606 5.57 68.83 -49.23
CA GLY A 606 6.22 70.08 -48.81
C GLY A 606 6.13 71.20 -49.86
N ASP A 607 4.92 71.59 -50.26
CA ASP A 607 4.67 72.71 -51.17
C ASP A 607 4.23 73.95 -50.35
N GLY A 608 5.05 75.01 -50.36
CA GLY A 608 4.72 76.31 -49.73
C GLY A 608 5.34 76.66 -48.36
N LEU A 609 6.43 75.99 -47.93
CA LEU A 609 7.07 76.21 -46.61
C LEU A 609 8.36 77.06 -46.70
N GLU A 610 8.72 77.76 -45.61
CA GLU A 610 9.89 78.65 -45.54
C GLU A 610 11.22 77.88 -45.50
N GLN A 611 12.18 78.29 -46.33
CA GLN A 611 13.52 77.69 -46.38
C GLN A 611 14.41 78.34 -45.32
N ALA A 612 14.88 77.55 -44.34
CA ALA A 612 15.79 78.01 -43.30
C ALA A 612 17.25 77.96 -43.76
N ASN A 613 18.09 78.81 -43.15
CA ASN A 613 19.52 78.81 -43.45
C ASN A 613 20.21 77.63 -42.73
N PRO A 614 20.93 76.73 -43.43
CA PRO A 614 21.60 75.58 -42.81
C PRO A 614 22.53 75.92 -41.63
N SER A 615 23.09 77.14 -41.60
CA SER A 615 23.92 77.61 -40.48
C SER A 615 23.15 77.82 -39.18
N GLU A 616 21.85 78.07 -39.24
CA GLU A 616 20.99 78.27 -38.06
C GLU A 616 20.68 76.94 -37.33
N ILE A 617 20.81 75.82 -38.03
CA ILE A 617 20.56 74.45 -37.53
C ILE A 617 21.89 73.71 -37.27
N LEU A 618 22.99 74.47 -37.22
CA LEU A 618 24.33 73.99 -36.91
C LEU A 618 24.89 72.93 -37.89
N VAL A 619 24.39 72.90 -39.13
CA VAL A 619 25.01 72.13 -40.23
C VAL A 619 26.24 72.90 -40.70
N GLY A 620 27.31 72.83 -39.90
CA GLY A 620 28.53 73.60 -40.06
C GLY A 620 29.80 72.75 -40.08
N LYS A 621 30.95 73.43 -40.17
CA LYS A 621 32.27 72.81 -40.29
C LYS A 621 32.60 71.83 -39.15
N GLY A 622 32.14 72.10 -37.93
CA GLY A 622 32.33 71.20 -36.78
C GLY A 622 31.58 69.87 -36.93
N LEU A 623 30.32 69.89 -37.38
CA LEU A 623 29.54 68.68 -37.66
C LEU A 623 30.17 67.84 -38.78
N VAL A 624 30.58 68.50 -39.88
CA VAL A 624 31.22 67.82 -41.02
C VAL A 624 32.54 67.15 -40.61
N LYS A 625 33.38 67.82 -39.82
CA LYS A 625 34.62 67.23 -39.27
C LYS A 625 34.33 66.00 -38.44
N LEU A 626 33.32 66.08 -37.56
CA LEU A 626 32.94 64.97 -36.69
C LEU A 626 32.43 63.77 -37.49
N ILE A 627 31.56 64.00 -38.48
CA ILE A 627 31.04 62.95 -39.36
C ILE A 627 32.17 62.32 -40.19
N LEU A 628 33.01 63.11 -40.86
CA LEU A 628 34.12 62.56 -41.65
C LEU A 628 35.08 61.73 -40.79
N GLY A 629 35.39 62.18 -39.58
CA GLY A 629 36.24 61.44 -38.66
C GLY A 629 35.62 60.13 -38.20
N PHE A 630 34.29 60.09 -38.04
CA PHE A 630 33.56 58.85 -37.74
C PHE A 630 33.53 57.92 -38.95
N LEU A 631 33.15 58.42 -40.13
CA LEU A 631 33.05 57.64 -41.37
C LEU A 631 34.40 57.07 -41.84
N ALA A 632 35.50 57.76 -41.53
CA ALA A 632 36.88 57.31 -41.75
C ALA A 632 37.31 56.20 -40.78
N GLY A 633 36.51 55.91 -39.76
CA GLY A 633 36.77 54.86 -38.79
C GLY A 633 36.91 53.48 -39.45
N PHE A 634 37.84 52.67 -38.93
CA PHE A 634 38.13 51.34 -39.45
C PHE A 634 36.91 50.39 -39.40
N SER A 635 35.99 50.59 -38.46
CA SER A 635 34.77 49.78 -38.30
C SER A 635 33.85 49.87 -39.51
N LEU A 636 33.71 51.05 -40.11
CA LEU A 636 32.77 51.26 -41.21
C LEU A 636 33.30 50.80 -42.57
N LYS A 637 34.62 50.70 -42.75
CA LYS A 637 35.26 50.34 -44.04
C LYS A 637 34.67 51.10 -45.24
N MET A 638 34.41 52.40 -45.06
CA MET A 638 33.78 53.22 -46.09
C MET A 638 34.86 53.81 -47.00
N GLU A 639 34.73 53.60 -48.32
CA GLU A 639 35.62 54.17 -49.33
C GLU A 639 35.54 55.71 -49.35
N GLU A 640 36.62 56.37 -49.76
CA GLU A 640 36.74 57.83 -49.80
C GLU A 640 35.55 58.49 -50.53
N GLU A 641 35.23 58.00 -51.74
CA GLU A 641 34.15 58.55 -52.56
C GLU A 641 32.81 58.53 -51.83
N LYS A 642 32.51 57.42 -51.13
CA LYS A 642 31.27 57.25 -50.36
C LYS A 642 31.24 58.14 -49.12
N ARG A 643 32.36 58.33 -48.43
CA ARG A 643 32.44 59.25 -47.27
C ARG A 643 32.17 60.69 -47.71
N HIS A 644 32.77 61.11 -48.82
CA HIS A 644 32.56 62.45 -49.36
C HIS A 644 31.15 62.62 -49.92
N GLU A 645 30.58 61.58 -50.55
CA GLU A 645 29.18 61.57 -50.99
C GLU A 645 28.21 61.74 -49.82
N ALA A 646 28.42 61.03 -48.71
CA ALA A 646 27.59 61.17 -47.51
C ALA A 646 27.61 62.61 -46.98
N VAL A 647 28.78 63.24 -46.89
CA VAL A 647 28.89 64.66 -46.48
C VAL A 647 28.30 65.61 -47.51
N ARG A 648 28.49 65.37 -48.81
CA ARG A 648 27.84 66.17 -49.86
C ARG A 648 26.32 66.07 -49.76
N SER A 649 25.78 64.88 -49.49
CA SER A 649 24.33 64.69 -49.31
C SER A 649 23.77 65.49 -48.13
N LEU A 650 24.56 65.71 -47.07
CA LEU A 650 24.21 66.57 -45.93
C LEU A 650 24.32 68.07 -46.26
N LEU A 651 25.33 68.45 -47.05
CA LEU A 651 25.55 69.84 -47.45
C LEU A 651 24.56 70.32 -48.53
N ASP A 652 24.09 69.40 -49.38
CA ASP A 652 23.10 69.64 -50.43
C ASP A 652 21.65 69.68 -49.89
N LEU A 653 21.45 69.58 -48.57
CA LEU A 653 20.10 69.56 -48.00
C LEU A 653 19.40 70.90 -48.10
N THR A 654 18.16 70.85 -48.56
CA THR A 654 17.23 71.96 -48.41
C THR A 654 16.57 71.85 -47.05
N VAL A 655 16.90 72.77 -46.14
CA VAL A 655 16.31 72.76 -44.81
C VAL A 655 15.04 73.59 -44.80
N ILE A 656 13.94 72.96 -44.38
CA ILE A 656 12.59 73.53 -44.38
C ILE A 656 12.13 73.67 -42.94
N GLU A 657 11.85 74.89 -42.50
CA GLU A 657 11.31 75.16 -41.16
C GLU A 657 9.78 75.03 -41.19
N THR A 658 9.23 74.22 -40.30
CA THR A 658 7.78 74.00 -40.19
C THR A 658 7.27 74.49 -38.84
N ASN A 659 6.12 75.16 -38.84
CA ASN A 659 5.44 75.58 -37.62
C ASN A 659 4.71 74.41 -36.93
N GLU A 660 4.43 73.33 -37.66
CA GLU A 660 3.81 72.12 -37.14
C GLU A 660 4.82 70.95 -37.16
N PRO A 661 4.94 70.19 -36.04
CA PRO A 661 5.79 69.02 -35.99
C PRO A 661 5.31 67.91 -36.92
N ILE A 662 6.25 67.10 -37.40
CA ILE A 662 5.98 65.98 -38.30
C ILE A 662 5.36 64.86 -37.50
N THR A 663 4.28 64.26 -37.97
CA THR A 663 3.61 63.17 -37.27
C THR A 663 4.19 61.81 -37.67
N ILE A 664 4.87 61.14 -36.74
CA ILE A 664 5.19 59.70 -36.83
C ILE A 664 4.11 58.94 -36.06
N GLY A 665 3.42 58.05 -36.75
CA GLY A 665 2.47 57.14 -36.11
C GLY A 665 3.19 55.89 -35.60
N TYR A 666 3.08 55.61 -34.31
CA TYR A 666 3.38 54.30 -33.76
C TYR A 666 2.07 53.54 -33.62
N SER A 667 2.04 52.31 -34.12
CA SER A 667 0.89 51.43 -33.96
C SER A 667 1.28 50.14 -33.26
N LEU A 668 0.55 49.80 -32.20
CA LEU A 668 0.70 48.56 -31.45
C LEU A 668 -0.56 47.72 -31.67
N SER A 669 -0.39 46.49 -32.14
CA SER A 669 -1.50 45.56 -32.37
C SER A 669 -1.66 44.60 -31.21
N LEU A 670 -2.85 44.57 -30.62
CA LEU A 670 -3.25 43.64 -29.56
C LEU A 670 -3.93 42.40 -30.17
N SER A 671 -3.93 41.30 -29.43
CA SER A 671 -4.54 40.02 -29.75
C SER A 671 -6.06 40.10 -29.90
N SER A 672 -6.69 41.08 -29.24
CA SER A 672 -8.10 41.43 -29.40
C SER A 672 -8.46 41.95 -30.80
N GLY A 673 -7.46 42.27 -31.63
CA GLY A 673 -7.63 42.98 -32.90
C GLY A 673 -7.65 44.51 -32.75
N GLU A 674 -7.61 45.02 -31.53
CA GLU A 674 -7.44 46.44 -31.24
C GLU A 674 -6.05 46.92 -31.66
N ARG A 675 -5.98 48.04 -32.37
CA ARG A 675 -4.73 48.69 -32.75
C ARG A 675 -4.62 50.03 -32.04
N LEU A 676 -3.74 50.11 -31.06
CA LEU A 676 -3.42 51.36 -30.37
C LEU A 676 -2.55 52.19 -31.30
N LYS A 677 -3.07 53.33 -31.78
CA LYS A 677 -2.30 54.29 -32.58
C LYS A 677 -1.92 55.49 -31.72
N LYS A 678 -0.63 55.81 -31.72
CA LYS A 678 -0.08 56.97 -31.03
C LYS A 678 0.78 57.76 -31.98
N GLU A 679 0.52 59.04 -32.03
CA GLU A 679 1.25 59.97 -32.88
C GLU A 679 2.30 60.68 -32.03
N VAL A 680 3.57 60.47 -32.39
CA VAL A 680 4.68 61.26 -31.88
C VAL A 680 5.02 62.32 -32.90
N LYS A 681 5.48 63.45 -32.40
CA LYS A 681 5.75 64.65 -33.16
C LYS A 681 7.25 64.95 -33.13
N PRO A 682 8.13 64.18 -33.82
CA PRO A 682 9.54 64.51 -33.91
C PRO A 682 9.75 65.93 -34.42
N MET A 683 10.77 66.57 -33.87
CA MET A 683 11.13 67.93 -34.23
C MET A 683 11.87 68.00 -35.56
N ILE A 684 12.50 66.90 -36.01
CA ILE A 684 13.39 66.87 -37.19
C ILE A 684 13.19 65.57 -37.98
N ARG A 685 13.23 65.67 -39.31
CA ARG A 685 13.20 64.52 -40.22
C ARG A 685 14.00 64.81 -41.47
N TRP A 686 14.80 63.84 -41.90
CA TRP A 686 15.46 63.86 -43.20
C TRP A 686 14.72 62.97 -44.20
N GLU A 687 14.19 63.57 -45.27
CA GLU A 687 13.68 62.86 -46.43
C GLU A 687 14.77 62.79 -47.52
N ARG A 688 15.39 61.62 -47.65
CA ARG A 688 16.58 61.43 -48.49
C ARG A 688 16.30 61.58 -49.98
N GLU A 689 15.19 61.03 -50.47
CA GLU A 689 14.83 61.05 -51.90
C GLU A 689 14.63 62.48 -52.43
N SER A 690 14.02 63.34 -51.61
CA SER A 690 13.77 64.74 -51.94
C SER A 690 14.91 65.68 -51.51
N LYS A 691 15.93 65.16 -50.80
CA LYS A 691 17.02 65.93 -50.17
C LYS A 691 16.51 67.06 -49.26
N LYS A 692 15.36 66.88 -48.63
CA LYS A 692 14.74 67.85 -47.72
C LYS A 692 14.94 67.44 -46.27
N LEU A 693 15.39 68.38 -45.44
CA LEU A 693 15.41 68.23 -43.99
C LEU A 693 14.31 69.11 -43.41
N PHE A 694 13.28 68.51 -42.84
CA PHE A 694 12.20 69.23 -42.19
C PHE A 694 12.56 69.41 -40.72
N THR A 695 12.43 70.63 -40.20
CA THR A 695 12.72 70.93 -38.80
C THR A 695 11.67 71.87 -38.22
N VAL A 696 11.34 71.70 -36.94
CA VAL A 696 10.61 72.70 -36.16
C VAL A 696 11.61 73.72 -35.63
N LYS A 697 11.20 74.98 -35.48
CA LYS A 697 12.05 76.01 -34.87
C LYS A 697 12.47 75.60 -33.45
N MET A 698 13.78 75.58 -33.18
CA MET A 698 14.28 75.25 -31.84
C MET A 698 13.90 76.32 -30.81
N ASP A 699 13.12 75.93 -29.81
CA ASP A 699 12.81 76.78 -28.66
C ASP A 699 13.98 76.78 -27.66
N ARG A 700 14.81 77.83 -27.73
CA ARG A 700 15.95 78.05 -26.83
C ARG A 700 15.56 78.50 -25.42
N SER A 701 14.28 78.81 -25.16
CA SER A 701 13.83 79.35 -23.87
C SER A 701 13.63 78.29 -22.79
N GLY A 702 13.42 77.02 -23.16
CA GLY A 702 13.18 75.90 -22.23
C GLY A 702 14.42 75.28 -21.56
N GLY A 703 15.59 75.93 -21.67
CA GLY A 703 16.84 75.49 -21.03
C GLY A 703 17.39 74.16 -21.57
N HIS A 704 18.18 73.46 -20.76
CA HIS A 704 18.91 72.25 -21.18
C HIS A 704 18.02 71.08 -21.62
N ARG A 705 16.77 70.99 -21.12
CA ARG A 705 15.82 69.94 -21.50
C ARG A 705 15.43 70.03 -22.98
N ASN A 706 15.02 71.20 -23.45
CA ASN A 706 14.66 71.39 -24.86
C ASN A 706 15.87 71.21 -25.78
N ILE A 707 17.06 71.64 -25.32
CA ILE A 707 18.31 71.46 -26.08
C ILE A 707 18.61 69.97 -26.26
N ILE A 708 18.50 69.13 -25.22
CA ILE A 708 18.80 67.71 -25.35
C ILE A 708 17.72 66.96 -26.15
N GLU A 709 16.44 67.31 -26.00
CA GLU A 709 15.33 66.74 -26.79
C GLU A 709 15.51 67.05 -28.29
N TYR A 710 15.82 68.31 -28.63
CA TYR A 710 16.08 68.72 -30.01
C TYR A 710 17.36 68.10 -30.57
N ALA A 711 18.45 68.09 -29.79
CA ALA A 711 19.72 67.48 -30.17
C ALA A 711 19.58 65.98 -30.45
N THR A 712 18.73 65.28 -29.67
CA THR A 712 18.43 63.86 -29.88
C THR A 712 17.75 63.67 -31.23
N CYS A 713 16.64 64.39 -31.49
CA CYS A 713 15.95 64.34 -32.78
C CYS A 713 16.87 64.70 -33.96
N PHE A 714 17.73 65.71 -33.79
CA PHE A 714 18.71 66.10 -34.81
C PHE A 714 19.71 64.99 -35.09
N SER A 715 20.30 64.45 -34.03
CA SER A 715 21.34 63.45 -34.16
C SER A 715 20.83 62.15 -34.77
N GLU A 716 19.63 61.72 -34.40
CA GLU A 716 18.98 60.53 -34.96
C GLU A 716 18.67 60.74 -36.44
N ALA A 717 17.98 61.83 -36.79
CA ALA A 717 17.61 62.12 -38.18
C ALA A 717 18.83 62.23 -39.11
N ILE A 718 19.91 62.89 -38.66
CA ILE A 718 21.15 63.02 -39.43
C ILE A 718 21.88 61.68 -39.55
N SER A 719 21.98 60.91 -38.47
CA SER A 719 22.68 59.62 -38.49
C SER A 719 21.94 58.57 -39.31
N GLU A 720 20.61 58.49 -39.17
CA GLU A 720 19.74 57.63 -39.99
C GLU A 720 19.90 57.98 -41.48
N GLY A 721 19.86 59.26 -41.83
CA GLY A 721 20.00 59.66 -43.24
C GLY A 721 21.37 59.37 -43.86
N LEU A 722 22.45 59.47 -43.06
CA LEU A 722 23.82 59.19 -43.53
C LEU A 722 24.17 57.71 -43.59
N LEU A 723 23.69 56.93 -42.62
CA LEU A 723 24.08 55.53 -42.41
C LEU A 723 22.92 54.56 -42.59
N TRP A 724 21.91 54.91 -43.40
CA TRP A 724 20.74 54.06 -43.66
C TRP A 724 21.08 52.65 -44.18
N GLU A 725 22.22 52.45 -44.88
CA GLU A 725 22.69 51.11 -45.31
C GLU A 725 23.46 50.35 -44.21
N LYS A 726 23.74 51.01 -43.08
CA LYS A 726 24.61 50.54 -41.99
C LYS A 726 23.97 50.85 -40.64
N GLU A 727 22.80 50.25 -40.42
CA GLU A 727 21.96 50.46 -39.24
C GLU A 727 22.74 50.27 -37.91
N ASP A 728 23.65 49.30 -37.87
CA ASP A 728 24.49 48.98 -36.70
C ASP A 728 25.30 50.16 -36.14
N HIS A 729 25.60 51.17 -36.97
CA HIS A 729 26.43 52.32 -36.59
C HIS A 729 25.65 53.63 -36.44
N ILE A 730 24.33 53.63 -36.69
CA ILE A 730 23.48 54.82 -36.58
C ILE A 730 23.50 55.37 -35.15
N CYS A 731 23.30 54.51 -34.15
CA CYS A 731 23.27 54.93 -32.74
C CYS A 731 24.61 55.50 -32.28
N GLU A 732 25.74 54.90 -32.70
CA GLU A 732 27.08 55.37 -32.35
C GLU A 732 27.35 56.78 -32.91
N LEU A 733 26.94 57.02 -34.17
CA LEU A 733 27.05 58.34 -34.79
C LEU A 733 26.08 59.33 -34.14
N ALA A 734 24.85 58.92 -33.83
CA ALA A 734 23.85 59.78 -33.20
C ALA A 734 24.33 60.28 -31.83
N GLU A 735 24.88 59.41 -30.97
CA GLU A 735 25.43 59.84 -29.67
C GLU A 735 26.58 60.85 -29.83
N LEU A 736 27.44 60.67 -30.84
CA LEU A 736 28.51 61.63 -31.15
C LEU A 736 27.97 62.96 -31.65
N ILE A 737 27.03 62.94 -32.59
CA ILE A 737 26.40 64.15 -33.14
C ILE A 737 25.62 64.88 -32.06
N LYS A 738 24.89 64.16 -31.19
CA LYS A 738 24.14 64.73 -30.06
C LYS A 738 25.08 65.47 -29.10
N LEU A 739 26.20 64.86 -28.73
CA LEU A 739 27.21 65.51 -27.89
C LEU A 739 27.84 66.70 -28.61
N GLY A 740 28.14 66.57 -29.91
CA GLY A 740 28.62 67.67 -30.74
C GLY A 740 27.63 68.84 -30.80
N PHE A 741 26.33 68.55 -30.88
CA PHE A 741 25.26 69.54 -30.92
C PHE A 741 25.15 70.31 -29.60
N VAL A 742 25.22 69.61 -28.47
CA VAL A 742 25.24 70.24 -27.13
C VAL A 742 26.47 71.15 -26.96
N LEU A 743 27.58 70.83 -27.62
CA LEU A 743 28.80 71.65 -27.68
C LEU A 743 28.76 72.72 -28.78
N GLU A 744 27.61 72.94 -29.40
CA GLU A 744 27.38 73.88 -30.51
C GLU A 744 28.31 73.65 -31.72
N PHE A 745 28.84 72.43 -31.86
CA PHE A 745 29.88 72.05 -32.81
C PHE A 745 31.08 73.00 -32.85
N ASN A 746 31.44 73.57 -31.70
CA ASN A 746 32.63 74.40 -31.56
C ASN A 746 33.89 73.63 -32.02
N GLU A 747 34.68 74.22 -32.94
CA GLU A 747 35.77 73.48 -33.59
C GLU A 747 36.84 72.93 -32.63
N GLU A 748 37.21 73.69 -31.59
CA GLU A 748 38.21 73.25 -30.59
C GLU A 748 37.65 72.12 -29.71
N ALA A 749 36.38 72.26 -29.31
CA ALA A 749 35.68 71.24 -28.53
C ALA A 749 35.47 69.94 -29.33
N ILE A 750 35.13 70.05 -30.63
CA ILE A 750 34.99 68.91 -31.53
C ILE A 750 36.34 68.24 -31.79
N GLU A 751 37.44 68.99 -31.96
CA GLU A 751 38.76 68.40 -32.13
C GLU A 751 39.17 67.59 -30.88
N PHE A 752 38.89 68.11 -29.69
CA PHE A 752 39.10 67.36 -28.45
C PHE A 752 38.20 66.13 -28.37
N LEU A 753 36.90 66.25 -28.69
CA LEU A 753 35.96 65.13 -28.72
C LEU A 753 36.44 64.02 -29.68
N MET A 754 36.85 64.37 -30.90
CA MET A 754 37.37 63.44 -31.88
C MET A 754 38.60 62.70 -31.34
N LYS A 755 39.53 63.38 -30.68
CA LYS A 755 40.69 62.73 -30.01
C LYS A 755 40.26 61.74 -28.92
N THR A 756 39.30 62.11 -28.06
CA THR A 756 38.81 61.21 -27.00
C THR A 756 38.10 59.96 -27.54
N LYS A 757 37.55 60.05 -28.75
CA LYS A 757 36.85 58.95 -29.43
C LYS A 757 37.73 58.25 -30.48
N ASN A 758 39.02 58.56 -30.52
CA ASN A 758 40.00 58.03 -31.49
C ASN A 758 39.58 58.23 -32.96
N LEU A 759 38.89 59.33 -33.26
CA LEU A 759 38.48 59.71 -34.60
C LEU A 759 39.56 60.59 -35.23
N GLN A 760 39.91 60.30 -36.49
CA GLN A 760 40.91 61.05 -37.23
C GLN A 760 40.43 61.31 -38.65
N LEU A 761 40.79 62.48 -39.20
CA LEU A 761 40.61 62.78 -40.61
C LEU A 761 41.85 62.31 -41.39
N PHE A 762 41.64 61.57 -42.48
CA PHE A 762 42.70 61.31 -43.45
C PHE A 762 42.97 62.58 -44.30
N LEU A 763 44.11 62.59 -44.99
CA LEU A 763 44.56 63.75 -45.79
C LEU A 763 43.52 64.14 -46.85
N GLU A 764 42.89 63.15 -47.45
CA GLU A 764 41.87 63.28 -48.49
C GLU A 764 40.58 63.91 -47.93
N ASP A 765 40.19 63.52 -46.71
CA ASP A 765 39.01 64.04 -46.02
C ASP A 765 39.24 65.49 -45.51
N ASP A 766 40.45 65.82 -45.06
CA ASP A 766 40.82 67.19 -44.71
C ASP A 766 40.85 68.10 -45.95
N SER A 767 41.28 67.57 -47.10
CA SER A 767 41.20 68.28 -48.40
C SER A 767 39.75 68.53 -48.82
N CYS A 768 38.88 67.52 -48.73
CA CYS A 768 37.44 67.66 -48.99
C CYS A 768 36.82 68.73 -48.08
N ASN A 769 37.07 68.65 -46.77
CA ASN A 769 36.59 69.64 -45.81
C ASN A 769 37.10 71.05 -46.13
N ARG A 770 38.41 71.23 -46.41
CA ARG A 770 38.97 72.54 -46.81
C ARG A 770 38.38 73.06 -48.11
N SER A 771 38.05 72.19 -49.07
CA SER A 771 37.48 72.58 -50.36
C SER A 771 36.05 73.13 -50.22
N VAL A 772 35.22 72.50 -49.38
CA VAL A 772 33.84 72.92 -49.08
C VAL A 772 33.81 74.32 -48.47
N TRP A 773 34.76 74.64 -47.58
CA TRP A 773 34.78 75.92 -46.86
C TRP A 773 35.73 76.98 -47.46
N ARG A 774 36.48 76.67 -48.53
CA ARG A 774 37.44 77.59 -49.18
C ARG A 774 36.81 78.75 -49.96
N CYS A 775 35.52 78.70 -50.24
CA CYS A 775 34.81 79.76 -51.00
C CYS A 775 34.13 80.85 -50.13
N ASN A 776 34.11 80.73 -48.80
CA ASN A 776 33.51 81.74 -47.91
C ASN A 776 34.51 82.71 -47.26
N SER A 777 35.80 82.59 -47.56
CA SER A 777 36.86 83.41 -46.93
C SER A 777 37.23 84.70 -47.70
N LEU A 778 36.51 85.06 -48.78
CA LEU A 778 36.76 86.28 -49.56
C LEU A 778 35.64 87.35 -49.51
N LEU A 779 34.59 87.17 -48.70
CA LEU A 779 33.50 88.14 -48.55
C LEU A 779 33.10 88.38 -47.09
N SER A 780 34.07 88.66 -46.21
CA SER A 780 33.80 89.43 -44.97
C SER A 780 35.07 90.02 -44.35
N LEU A 781 35.86 90.75 -45.15
CA LEU A 781 36.83 91.74 -44.65
C LEU A 781 36.33 93.16 -44.98
N SER A 782 35.07 93.44 -44.61
CA SER A 782 34.53 94.81 -44.51
C SER A 782 33.24 94.82 -43.68
N LYS A 783 33.35 94.64 -42.36
CA LYS A 783 32.39 95.12 -41.35
C LYS A 783 33.02 95.03 -39.95
N CYS A 784 34.05 95.83 -39.74
CA CYS A 784 34.45 96.26 -38.40
C CYS A 784 33.55 97.43 -37.99
N SER A 785 32.43 97.15 -37.33
CA SER A 785 31.78 98.06 -36.37
C SER A 785 30.67 97.35 -35.60
N CYS A 786 30.72 97.46 -34.27
CA CYS A 786 29.70 97.10 -33.28
C CYS A 786 29.56 95.61 -32.87
N ASN A 787 30.33 95.22 -31.84
CA ASN A 787 29.73 94.86 -30.55
C ASN A 787 30.78 94.93 -29.41
N ARG A 788 30.99 96.15 -28.91
CA ARG A 788 31.47 96.38 -27.55
C ARG A 788 30.30 96.11 -26.60
N SER A 789 30.13 94.89 -26.11
CA SER A 789 29.27 94.55 -24.95
C SER A 789 29.50 93.11 -24.46
N PHE A 790 30.75 92.64 -24.33
CA PHE A 790 31.03 91.39 -23.58
C PHE A 790 32.37 91.41 -22.83
N ALA A 791 33.11 92.52 -22.88
CA ALA A 791 34.34 92.74 -22.12
C ALA A 791 34.12 93.56 -20.83
N ALA A 792 32.88 93.60 -20.30
CA ALA A 792 32.52 94.32 -19.08
C ALA A 792 31.95 93.42 -17.95
N ALA A 793 31.94 92.09 -18.10
CA ALA A 793 31.46 91.16 -17.06
C ALA A 793 32.57 90.28 -16.43
N LEU A 794 33.82 90.40 -16.89
CA LEU A 794 34.96 89.61 -16.40
C LEU A 794 36.04 90.46 -15.69
N ALA A 795 35.72 91.70 -15.29
CA ALA A 795 36.63 92.60 -14.60
C ALA A 795 36.10 93.19 -13.28
N PHE A 796 35.10 92.55 -12.64
CA PHE A 796 34.61 92.94 -11.30
C PHE A 796 34.45 91.74 -10.36
N SER A 797 35.49 90.91 -10.23
CA SER A 797 35.60 89.94 -9.14
C SER A 797 37.04 89.46 -8.93
N ALA A 798 38.00 90.38 -9.01
CA ALA A 798 39.35 90.15 -8.49
C ALA A 798 39.73 91.34 -7.62
N ARG A 799 39.64 91.10 -6.30
CA ARG A 799 40.23 91.88 -5.21
C ARG A 799 39.53 93.19 -4.85
N THR A 800 38.61 93.09 -3.91
CA THR A 800 38.74 93.83 -2.64
C THR A 800 38.28 92.96 -1.47
N SER A 801 39.28 92.62 -0.64
CA SER A 801 39.21 92.54 0.82
C SER A 801 38.17 91.63 1.48
N THR A 802 38.66 90.48 1.96
CA THR A 802 38.68 90.16 3.40
C THR A 802 37.80 91.03 4.30
N SER A 803 36.60 90.54 4.63
CA SER A 803 36.01 90.62 5.99
C SER A 803 34.58 90.04 6.02
N VAL A 804 34.41 88.73 5.81
CA VAL A 804 33.32 87.95 6.45
C VAL A 804 33.87 86.55 6.73
N LEU A 805 34.73 86.47 7.74
CA LEU A 805 35.24 85.23 8.30
C LEU A 805 34.50 84.97 9.62
N ALA A 806 33.23 84.58 9.53
CA ALA A 806 32.46 83.88 10.57
C ALA A 806 31.06 83.58 10.00
N ALA A 807 30.64 82.32 10.10
CA ALA A 807 29.30 81.81 9.81
C ALA A 807 28.91 81.54 8.34
N VAL A 808 29.60 80.62 7.66
CA VAL A 808 28.99 79.52 6.86
C VAL A 808 29.97 78.34 6.82
N ASN A 809 30.15 77.67 7.95
CA ASN A 809 31.02 76.49 8.07
C ASN A 809 30.21 75.32 8.65
N LEU A 810 29.13 74.94 7.98
CA LEU A 810 28.29 73.80 8.39
C LEU A 810 27.44 73.20 7.24
N THR A 811 28.01 72.97 6.06
CA THR A 811 27.32 72.17 5.00
C THR A 811 28.22 71.62 3.89
N ALA A 812 29.51 71.36 4.16
CA ALA A 812 30.40 70.74 3.16
C ALA A 812 31.42 69.74 3.75
N THR A 813 31.10 69.16 4.92
CA THR A 813 31.91 68.09 5.55
C THR A 813 31.06 66.84 5.84
N LEU A 814 30.04 66.58 5.02
CA LEU A 814 29.16 65.39 5.12
C LEU A 814 28.95 64.66 3.79
N ALA A 815 29.80 64.89 2.79
CA ALA A 815 29.71 64.19 1.49
C ALA A 815 30.99 63.43 1.08
N PHE A 816 31.99 63.32 1.96
CA PHE A 816 33.24 62.57 1.68
C PHE A 816 33.51 61.41 2.64
N SER A 817 32.48 60.93 3.36
CA SER A 817 32.55 59.77 4.25
C SER A 817 31.49 58.68 3.97
N VAL A 818 30.84 58.69 2.81
CA VAL A 818 29.82 57.67 2.43
C VAL A 818 30.22 56.81 1.22
N LEU A 819 31.38 57.04 0.58
CA LEU A 819 31.81 56.24 -0.59
C LEU A 819 33.13 55.48 -0.41
N PHE A 820 33.58 55.24 0.82
CA PHE A 820 34.73 54.37 1.10
C PHE A 820 34.49 53.38 2.27
N GLY A 821 33.22 53.01 2.50
CA GLY A 821 32.82 52.18 3.65
C GLY A 821 31.87 51.01 3.36
N GLN A 822 31.68 50.61 2.09
CA GLN A 822 30.83 49.46 1.73
C GLN A 822 31.41 48.61 0.59
N TYR A 823 32.71 48.37 0.65
CA TYR A 823 33.34 47.25 -0.05
C TYR A 823 34.28 46.59 0.96
N MET A 824 33.73 45.75 1.84
CA MET A 824 34.35 44.62 2.57
C MET A 824 33.53 44.28 3.84
N HIS A 825 33.24 42.98 4.00
CA HIS A 825 32.44 42.26 5.02
C HIS A 825 30.94 42.12 4.69
N SER A 826 30.34 40.92 4.58
CA SER A 826 30.67 39.54 4.98
C SER A 826 30.19 38.55 3.89
N GLN A 827 30.81 37.38 3.67
CA GLN A 827 30.77 36.15 4.49
C GLN A 827 32.06 35.34 4.25
N ASP A 828 32.81 34.97 5.28
CA ASP A 828 32.64 33.84 6.23
C ASP A 828 33.12 32.48 5.70
N SER A 829 34.03 31.91 6.50
CA SER A 829 34.14 30.48 6.86
C SER A 829 34.89 29.48 5.94
N ILE A 830 35.96 28.96 6.56
CA ILE A 830 36.46 27.57 6.56
C ILE A 830 37.66 27.22 5.65
N SER A 831 38.72 26.87 6.37
CA SER A 831 39.95 26.16 6.03
C SER A 831 39.77 24.82 5.32
N LEU A 832 40.67 24.48 4.38
CA LEU A 832 41.69 23.41 4.52
C LEU A 832 42.38 23.08 3.17
N LEU A 833 43.69 22.79 3.28
CA LEU A 833 44.56 21.99 2.39
C LEU A 833 44.99 22.62 1.06
N SER A 834 46.27 23.00 0.96
CA SER A 834 47.31 22.27 0.18
C SER A 834 46.94 22.12 -1.29
N THR A 835 47.68 22.68 -2.26
CA THR A 835 48.86 22.02 -2.84
C THR A 835 49.56 22.96 -3.84
N THR A 836 50.84 23.21 -3.56
CA THR A 836 52.00 23.29 -4.48
C THR A 836 51.85 23.91 -5.88
N PHE A 837 52.52 25.06 -6.02
CA PHE A 837 53.09 25.63 -7.25
C PHE A 837 54.00 24.60 -7.98
N VAL A 838 53.70 24.27 -9.24
CA VAL A 838 54.72 23.79 -10.20
C VAL A 838 54.46 24.44 -11.56
N LEU A 839 55.30 25.43 -11.86
CA LEU A 839 55.55 25.97 -13.20
C LEU A 839 56.28 24.90 -14.03
N THR A 840 55.70 24.46 -15.14
CA THR A 840 56.42 23.73 -16.18
C THR A 840 57.07 24.72 -17.14
N SER A 841 58.35 24.99 -16.88
CA SER A 841 59.26 25.63 -17.82
C SER A 841 59.92 24.58 -18.73
N VAL A 842 60.10 25.00 -19.98
CA VAL A 842 60.67 24.32 -21.14
C VAL A 842 62.11 23.84 -20.88
N LYS A 843 62.40 22.58 -21.22
CA LYS A 843 63.77 22.03 -21.37
C LYS A 843 64.39 22.53 -22.68
N PRO A 844 65.72 22.73 -22.73
CA PRO A 844 66.58 21.78 -23.45
C PRO A 844 67.94 21.56 -22.69
N PRO A 845 69.01 20.97 -23.26
CA PRO A 845 69.41 19.59 -22.92
C PRO A 845 70.86 19.40 -22.41
N LEU A 846 71.10 18.18 -21.91
CA LEU A 846 72.32 17.35 -22.02
C LEU A 846 73.63 17.64 -21.25
N LEU A 847 74.21 16.51 -20.82
CA LEU A 847 75.61 16.15 -20.45
C LEU A 847 76.05 16.51 -19.02
N ALA A 848 76.10 15.54 -18.10
CA ALA A 848 77.08 14.43 -17.93
C ALA A 848 78.36 14.87 -17.23
N THR A 849 78.44 14.67 -15.91
CA THR A 849 79.37 13.78 -15.19
C THR A 849 79.06 13.79 -13.71
#